data_AF-A0A135TZR3-F1
#
_entry.id   AF-A0A135TZR3-F1
#
_cell.length_a   1.000
_cell.length_b   1.000
_cell.length_c   1.000
_cell.angle_alpha   90.00
_cell.angle_beta   90.00
_cell.angle_gamma   90.00
#
_symmetry.space_group_name_H-M   'P 1'
#
loop_
_entity.id
_entity.type
_entity.pdbx_description
1 polymer ?
#
loop_
_entity_poly.entity_id
_entity_poly.type
_entity_poly.pdbx_seq_one_letter_code
_entity_poly.pdbx_strand_id
1 'polypeptide(L)'
;MSATTIRKAVITEFGDVSKVQVIQDTIEPPPANHVQVSTIYSGFSGADINMRKGVYPLQKKAPLTPGYCLVGTVKTTGPGCTSKLSPGDLVACLTIYDAEAELVNLPEKYLIRVPPGTDLQQATALILDWNTAYAMVFDVAKVSKGQRVFIHGVSGAVGYALMKLCQLQGAEVYGTASERNHAAAREQGAHPFVYTDKKWMQAVKELGGADAVFDPLGFESWDESFSVLSPTGILVGYGGNLRSLNDDSEHGSVILPTMKLMARGMVPFCGKRTKFYYITRDDATFEPNLKALFELVAEGKITVPIKKVWELEEIQDAHRQWASIFHNTNAMKVSIGLAAVTGLVGFTVAKKPDPPKITDFDWDTITPARKLEYHPCYKDYQCARLSVPLDWLDETNEHTVALAIIKLPATVPDDDPSFGGTVFTNPGGPGGSGVSMLLRNGHDMRRTLSGSSKKYEMLSWDPRGVQFTTPVADCYEDELARDTDNIQRLAIGPLDASPDALRRQWARIQGYGRLCTEKPGNGSIIPFATTASVCRDMVEMVDKIDELRKEEAAASQPEQSLELRKVKDVPRIQYWGFSYGSILGNTFASMYPGRVGRLIVDGIADSNDYVAGGWKTNLQDTEKLVDYFYETCFEAKEKCALSRTSDKQWQDIRDRVDQLVKRLDEAPVAVLNGKVTNILTGYDVILSFKNPLYAPYTRFIKLANEINAAIEGNYTAILESASAEIPKIDQACTHPNATDLRLSWGDGGQAVLCGDGEDNTNMTLADYRAYVAELESQSPTFAGYWGQIRSACTSWLVRPKWRFTGPFTTPPHDTAVVEGRPAAPLLFMSSRLDPVTPLRNAFKMSEGHPGSVVVIQESVGHAAFATGSKCTTKILQEYLEHGTVPESGTVCQPDCGPWDGDACESDSLSVKVAPLAPPHDRSHHRVY
;
A
#
# COMPACT_ATOMS: atom_id res chain seq x y z
N MET A 1 -13.93 55.92 -5.06
CA MET A 1 -14.07 54.97 -3.93
C MET A 1 -12.67 54.47 -3.61
N SER A 2 -12.30 54.34 -2.33
CA SER A 2 -11.00 53.80 -1.90
C SER A 2 -11.08 52.28 -1.77
N ALA A 3 -9.91 51.61 -1.81
CA ALA A 3 -9.80 50.19 -1.50
C ALA A 3 -10.44 49.87 -0.14
N THR A 4 -11.10 48.71 -0.04
CA THR A 4 -11.76 48.23 1.19
C THR A 4 -11.03 46.99 1.70
N THR A 5 -10.69 46.95 3.00
CA THR A 5 -10.14 45.74 3.62
C THR A 5 -11.21 44.65 3.72
N ILE A 6 -10.86 43.43 3.32
CA ILE A 6 -11.72 42.25 3.35
C ILE A 6 -10.95 41.03 3.85
N ARG A 7 -11.70 40.01 4.30
CA ARG A 7 -11.19 38.66 4.52
C ARG A 7 -11.51 37.79 3.31
N LYS A 8 -10.59 36.88 2.98
CA LYS A 8 -10.79 35.87 1.93
C LYS A 8 -9.94 34.63 2.17
N ALA A 9 -10.39 33.49 1.66
CA ALA A 9 -9.58 32.29 1.60
C ALA A 9 -8.54 32.39 0.47
N VAL A 10 -7.30 32.01 0.72
CA VAL A 10 -6.24 31.98 -0.28
C VAL A 10 -5.55 30.62 -0.21
N ILE A 11 -5.52 29.95 -1.36
CA ILE A 11 -4.58 28.86 -1.62
C ILE A 11 -3.23 29.53 -1.88
N THR A 12 -2.32 29.47 -0.91
CA THR A 12 -1.02 30.17 -0.95
C THR A 12 -0.03 29.48 -1.89
N GLU A 13 -0.08 28.14 -1.90
CA GLU A 13 0.64 27.26 -2.81
C GLU A 13 -0.17 25.96 -3.01
N PHE A 14 0.22 25.13 -3.97
CA PHE A 14 -0.47 23.85 -4.19
C PHE A 14 -0.02 22.80 -3.18
N GLY A 15 -0.96 22.06 -2.59
CA GLY A 15 -0.62 20.98 -1.66
C GLY A 15 -1.76 20.52 -0.75
N ASP A 16 -1.37 20.12 0.47
CA ASP A 16 -2.28 19.66 1.52
C ASP A 16 -3.17 20.80 2.07
N VAL A 17 -4.00 20.50 3.06
CA VAL A 17 -4.96 21.44 3.65
C VAL A 17 -4.30 22.68 4.26
N SER A 18 -3.06 22.58 4.76
CA SER A 18 -2.34 23.71 5.37
C SER A 18 -2.08 24.86 4.39
N LYS A 19 -2.20 24.59 3.07
CA LYS A 19 -1.97 25.56 2.00
C LYS A 19 -3.16 26.46 1.67
N VAL A 20 -4.31 26.27 2.32
CA VAL A 20 -5.43 27.20 2.26
C VAL A 20 -5.58 27.92 3.60
N GLN A 21 -5.63 29.25 3.57
CA GLN A 21 -5.68 30.11 4.76
C GLN A 21 -6.62 31.29 4.54
N VAL A 22 -7.28 31.74 5.60
CA VAL A 22 -8.00 33.02 5.58
C VAL A 22 -7.01 34.15 5.85
N ILE A 23 -6.95 35.13 4.95
CA ILE A 23 -6.10 36.30 5.09
C ILE A 23 -6.92 37.58 5.07
N GLN A 24 -6.35 38.67 5.58
CA GLN A 24 -6.83 40.02 5.32
C GLN A 24 -6.16 40.57 4.04
N ASP A 25 -6.94 41.13 3.14
CA ASP A 25 -6.47 41.75 1.89
C ASP A 25 -7.31 43.01 1.58
N THR A 26 -6.98 43.75 0.54
CA THR A 26 -7.77 44.90 0.07
C THR A 26 -8.39 44.64 -1.30
N ILE A 27 -9.66 45.01 -1.46
CA ILE A 27 -10.36 44.98 -2.74
C ILE A 27 -10.59 46.40 -3.25
N GLU A 28 -10.22 46.62 -4.52
CA GLU A 28 -10.49 47.87 -5.21
C GLU A 28 -11.98 48.01 -5.56
N PRO A 29 -12.49 49.24 -5.77
CA PRO A 29 -13.83 49.45 -6.32
C PRO A 29 -14.03 48.70 -7.64
N PRO A 30 -15.26 48.31 -7.97
CA PRO A 30 -15.50 47.51 -9.18
C PRO A 30 -15.09 48.29 -10.44
N PRO A 31 -14.30 47.67 -11.34
CA PRO A 31 -13.91 48.29 -12.60
C PRO A 31 -15.12 48.44 -13.54
N ALA A 32 -14.89 49.01 -14.73
CA ALA A 32 -15.96 49.18 -15.70
C ALA A 32 -16.68 47.86 -16.02
N ASN A 33 -18.01 47.91 -16.14
CA ASN A 33 -18.91 46.77 -16.38
C ASN A 33 -18.86 45.66 -15.33
N HIS A 34 -18.29 45.92 -14.15
CA HIS A 34 -18.30 45.00 -13.02
C HIS A 34 -19.15 45.54 -11.89
N VAL A 35 -19.70 44.63 -11.10
CA VAL A 35 -20.47 44.89 -9.90
C VAL A 35 -19.73 44.27 -8.73
N GLN A 36 -19.59 45.03 -7.64
CA GLN A 36 -19.06 44.51 -6.40
C GLN A 36 -20.20 43.84 -5.63
N VAL A 37 -20.04 42.56 -5.35
CA VAL A 37 -21.00 41.74 -4.62
C VAL A 37 -20.45 41.45 -3.24
N SER A 38 -21.28 41.60 -2.21
CA SER A 38 -21.03 41.11 -0.86
C SER A 38 -21.50 39.68 -0.76
N THR A 39 -20.56 38.76 -0.61
CA THR A 39 -20.85 37.32 -0.54
C THR A 39 -21.64 37.00 0.73
N ILE A 40 -22.71 36.23 0.59
CA ILE A 40 -23.44 35.64 1.72
C ILE A 40 -23.03 34.17 1.86
N TYR A 41 -23.09 33.42 0.75
CA TYR A 41 -22.66 32.03 0.69
C TYR A 41 -21.81 31.79 -0.56
N SER A 42 -20.72 31.03 -0.40
CA SER A 42 -19.95 30.45 -1.51
C SER A 42 -20.20 28.95 -1.57
N GLY A 43 -20.31 28.40 -2.77
CA GLY A 43 -20.41 26.96 -2.97
C GLY A 43 -19.03 26.30 -2.81
N PHE A 44 -19.00 25.15 -2.13
CA PHE A 44 -17.79 24.36 -1.90
C PHE A 44 -17.92 22.97 -2.52
N SER A 45 -16.96 22.60 -3.37
CA SER A 45 -17.04 21.41 -4.22
C SER A 45 -15.70 20.68 -4.36
N GLY A 46 -15.71 19.55 -5.09
CA GLY A 46 -14.46 18.87 -5.47
C GLY A 46 -13.55 19.72 -6.35
N ALA A 47 -14.08 20.76 -7.01
CA ALA A 47 -13.26 21.69 -7.77
C ALA A 47 -12.29 22.46 -6.86
N ASP A 48 -12.76 22.91 -5.69
CA ASP A 48 -11.96 23.68 -4.72
C ASP A 48 -10.83 22.80 -4.13
N ILE A 49 -11.12 21.51 -3.88
CA ILE A 49 -10.10 20.52 -3.50
C ILE A 49 -9.05 20.34 -4.61
N ASN A 50 -9.49 20.18 -5.86
CA ASN A 50 -8.59 20.03 -7.00
C ASN A 50 -7.76 21.30 -7.26
N MET A 51 -8.34 22.48 -7.00
CA MET A 51 -7.64 23.74 -7.12
C MET A 51 -6.50 23.84 -6.11
N ARG A 52 -6.79 23.54 -4.83
CA ARG A 52 -5.79 23.48 -3.77
C ARG A 52 -4.67 22.49 -4.08
N LYS A 53 -5.01 21.32 -4.62
CA LYS A 53 -4.03 20.27 -4.93
C LYS A 53 -3.16 20.57 -6.14
N GLY A 54 -3.43 21.60 -6.94
CA GLY A 54 -2.63 21.87 -8.13
C GLY A 54 -3.10 21.15 -9.40
N VAL A 55 -4.28 20.52 -9.38
CA VAL A 55 -4.65 19.48 -10.36
C VAL A 55 -5.89 19.80 -11.18
N TYR A 56 -6.55 20.93 -10.90
CA TYR A 56 -7.71 21.37 -11.67
C TYR A 56 -7.28 21.77 -13.10
N PRO A 57 -7.96 21.30 -14.17
CA PRO A 57 -7.55 21.58 -15.55
C PRO A 57 -7.47 23.08 -15.85
N LEU A 58 -6.38 23.52 -16.50
CA LEU A 58 -6.17 24.90 -16.97
C LEU A 58 -6.27 25.98 -15.86
N GLN A 59 -6.03 25.62 -14.61
CA GLN A 59 -6.20 26.55 -13.49
C GLN A 59 -5.14 27.66 -13.39
N LYS A 60 -5.49 28.73 -12.68
CA LYS A 60 -4.53 29.78 -12.27
C LYS A 60 -3.42 29.20 -11.39
N LYS A 61 -2.23 29.80 -11.42
CA LYS A 61 -1.15 29.51 -10.46
C LYS A 61 -1.53 30.06 -9.08
N ALA A 62 -1.07 29.39 -8.02
CA ALA A 62 -1.11 29.96 -6.67
C ALA A 62 -0.13 31.16 -6.57
N PRO A 63 -0.42 32.17 -5.71
CA PRO A 63 -1.57 32.25 -4.82
C PRO A 63 -2.88 32.56 -5.56
N LEU A 64 -3.99 31.92 -5.16
CA LEU A 64 -5.33 32.15 -5.74
C LEU A 64 -6.44 32.04 -4.69
N THR A 65 -7.55 32.74 -4.91
CA THR A 65 -8.77 32.65 -4.09
C THR A 65 -9.71 31.61 -4.71
N PRO A 66 -10.05 30.50 -4.03
CA PRO A 66 -11.02 29.50 -4.51
C PRO A 66 -12.48 30.00 -4.42
N GLY A 67 -13.43 29.11 -4.74
CA GLY A 67 -14.85 29.39 -4.75
C GLY A 67 -15.43 29.44 -6.17
N TYR A 68 -16.18 28.41 -6.51
CA TYR A 68 -16.69 28.21 -7.87
C TYR A 68 -18.00 28.96 -8.16
N CYS A 69 -18.77 29.29 -7.13
CA CYS A 69 -20.01 30.06 -7.23
C CYS A 69 -20.35 30.76 -5.93
N LEU A 70 -21.22 31.77 -6.01
CA LEU A 70 -21.74 32.47 -4.84
C LEU A 70 -23.18 32.92 -4.98
N VAL A 71 -23.81 33.16 -3.82
CA VAL A 71 -24.96 34.03 -3.65
C VAL A 71 -24.55 35.21 -2.77
N GLY A 72 -24.94 36.42 -3.16
CA GLY A 72 -24.60 37.64 -2.42
C GLY A 72 -25.52 38.81 -2.72
N THR A 73 -25.26 39.95 -2.08
CA THR A 73 -25.95 41.22 -2.33
C THR A 73 -25.09 42.17 -3.12
N VAL A 74 -25.68 42.89 -4.08
CA VAL A 74 -24.97 43.95 -4.79
C VAL A 74 -24.60 45.07 -3.80
N LYS A 75 -23.31 45.36 -3.65
CA LYS A 75 -22.82 46.43 -2.79
C LYS A 75 -22.72 47.76 -3.55
N THR A 76 -22.13 47.73 -4.74
CA THR A 76 -21.99 48.91 -5.60
C THR A 76 -21.70 48.50 -7.05
N THR A 77 -22.03 49.36 -8.00
CA THR A 77 -21.87 49.12 -9.44
C THR A 77 -20.72 49.96 -10.00
N GLY A 78 -19.87 49.35 -10.82
CA GLY A 78 -18.81 50.04 -11.53
C GLY A 78 -19.32 50.86 -12.72
N PRO A 79 -18.49 51.76 -13.28
CA PRO A 79 -18.87 52.56 -14.45
C PRO A 79 -19.29 51.70 -15.64
N GLY A 80 -20.32 52.10 -16.39
CA GLY A 80 -20.77 51.38 -17.59
C GLY A 80 -21.64 50.15 -17.36
N CYS A 81 -21.91 49.76 -16.10
CA CYS A 81 -22.96 48.79 -15.80
C CYS A 81 -24.31 49.32 -16.26
N THR A 82 -25.15 48.42 -16.76
CA THR A 82 -26.54 48.72 -17.09
C THR A 82 -27.31 49.03 -15.80
N SER A 83 -28.40 49.79 -15.87
CA SER A 83 -29.28 50.03 -14.71
C SER A 83 -30.06 48.79 -14.28
N LYS A 84 -29.67 47.60 -14.75
CA LYS A 84 -30.36 46.34 -14.48
C LYS A 84 -30.11 45.82 -13.09
N LEU A 85 -29.06 46.23 -12.37
CA LEU A 85 -28.81 45.81 -10.98
C LEU A 85 -28.59 47.04 -10.11
N SER A 86 -29.13 47.02 -8.90
CA SER A 86 -29.00 48.11 -7.92
C SER A 86 -28.39 47.60 -6.60
N PRO A 87 -27.69 48.45 -5.83
CA PRO A 87 -27.28 48.10 -4.47
C PRO A 87 -28.44 47.53 -3.64
N GLY A 88 -28.19 46.39 -3.00
CA GLY A 88 -29.19 45.62 -2.25
C GLY A 88 -29.81 44.45 -3.01
N ASP A 89 -29.69 44.38 -4.35
CA ASP A 89 -30.21 43.25 -5.13
C ASP A 89 -29.49 41.93 -4.75
N LEU A 90 -30.26 40.86 -4.53
CA LEU A 90 -29.73 39.51 -4.33
C LEU A 90 -29.37 38.87 -5.68
N VAL A 91 -28.13 38.40 -5.81
CA VAL A 91 -27.58 37.86 -7.04
C VAL A 91 -26.85 36.54 -6.80
N ALA A 92 -26.91 35.67 -7.81
CA ALA A 92 -26.21 34.41 -7.92
C ALA A 92 -25.20 34.49 -9.08
N CYS A 93 -24.05 33.85 -8.94
CA CYS A 93 -23.02 33.83 -9.98
C CYS A 93 -22.18 32.56 -9.94
N LEU A 94 -21.90 31.99 -11.12
CA LEU A 94 -20.82 31.03 -11.31
C LEU A 94 -19.52 31.81 -11.59
N THR A 95 -18.56 31.71 -10.68
CA THR A 95 -17.38 32.58 -10.65
C THR A 95 -16.11 31.85 -11.08
N ILE A 96 -16.03 30.54 -10.85
CA ILE A 96 -14.84 29.67 -10.93
C ILE A 96 -13.80 29.98 -9.83
N TYR A 97 -13.51 31.26 -9.59
CA TYR A 97 -12.59 31.75 -8.55
C TYR A 97 -13.21 32.89 -7.76
N ASP A 98 -12.52 33.28 -6.69
CA ASP A 98 -12.73 34.54 -5.96
C ASP A 98 -14.06 34.65 -5.19
N ALA A 99 -14.86 33.57 -5.13
CA ALA A 99 -16.13 33.57 -4.40
C ALA A 99 -15.97 33.33 -2.88
N GLU A 100 -14.89 32.70 -2.43
CA GLU A 100 -14.59 32.53 -1.00
C GLU A 100 -13.92 33.79 -0.41
N ALA A 101 -14.61 34.92 -0.56
CA ALA A 101 -14.20 36.25 -0.11
C ALA A 101 -15.42 37.05 0.34
N GLU A 102 -15.25 37.96 1.30
CA GLU A 102 -16.34 38.82 1.79
C GLU A 102 -16.92 39.72 0.69
N LEU A 103 -16.06 40.22 -0.21
CA LEU A 103 -16.44 41.01 -1.38
C LEU A 103 -15.73 40.48 -2.64
N VAL A 104 -16.42 40.54 -3.77
CA VAL A 104 -15.85 40.19 -5.08
C VAL A 104 -16.38 41.11 -6.17
N ASN A 105 -15.52 41.49 -7.12
CA ASN A 105 -15.91 42.27 -8.30
C ASN A 105 -16.16 41.33 -9.49
N LEU A 106 -17.41 41.24 -9.96
CA LEU A 106 -17.84 40.31 -11.01
C LEU A 106 -18.43 41.05 -12.21
N PRO A 107 -18.24 40.58 -13.46
CA PRO A 107 -18.87 41.19 -14.62
C PRO A 107 -20.40 41.16 -14.48
N GLU A 108 -21.06 42.30 -14.70
CA GLU A 108 -22.52 42.44 -14.52
C GLU A 108 -23.31 41.39 -15.32
N LYS A 109 -22.85 41.07 -16.53
CA LYS A 109 -23.52 40.14 -17.45
C LYS A 109 -23.65 38.70 -16.92
N TYR A 110 -22.89 38.31 -15.89
CA TYR A 110 -22.95 36.97 -15.31
C TYR A 110 -23.77 36.92 -14.00
N LEU A 111 -24.24 38.07 -13.51
CA LEU A 111 -25.03 38.14 -12.30
C LEU A 111 -26.51 37.88 -12.61
N ILE A 112 -27.05 36.84 -12.00
CA ILE A 112 -28.44 36.43 -12.15
C ILE A 112 -29.17 36.75 -10.86
N ARG A 113 -30.32 37.45 -10.94
CA ARG A 113 -31.12 37.73 -9.75
C ARG A 113 -31.62 36.45 -9.09
N VAL A 114 -31.48 36.37 -7.77
CA VAL A 114 -32.14 35.34 -6.98
C VAL A 114 -33.60 35.74 -6.75
N PRO A 115 -34.59 34.90 -7.08
CA PRO A 115 -35.99 35.24 -6.86
C PRO A 115 -36.29 35.52 -5.37
N PRO A 116 -37.15 36.51 -5.06
CA PRO A 116 -37.51 36.81 -3.68
C PRO A 116 -38.09 35.59 -2.95
N GLY A 117 -37.68 35.38 -1.69
CA GLY A 117 -38.15 34.26 -0.87
C GLY A 117 -37.44 32.92 -1.13
N THR A 118 -36.48 32.85 -2.06
CA THR A 118 -35.65 31.66 -2.26
C THR A 118 -34.73 31.46 -1.06
N ASP A 119 -34.66 30.23 -0.53
CA ASP A 119 -33.65 29.87 0.46
C ASP A 119 -32.24 30.03 -0.12
N LEU A 120 -31.40 30.85 0.52
CA LEU A 120 -30.12 31.25 -0.05
C LEU A 120 -29.06 30.13 -0.04
N GLN A 121 -29.17 29.18 0.89
CA GLN A 121 -28.26 28.02 0.92
C GLN A 121 -28.58 27.07 -0.22
N GLN A 122 -29.87 26.77 -0.43
CA GLN A 122 -30.34 26.02 -1.59
C GLN A 122 -29.98 26.74 -2.89
N ALA A 123 -30.24 28.05 -2.97
CA ALA A 123 -29.89 28.86 -4.14
C ALA A 123 -28.41 28.75 -4.50
N THR A 124 -27.52 28.71 -3.51
CA THR A 124 -26.08 28.55 -3.74
C THR A 124 -25.74 27.20 -4.36
N ALA A 125 -26.30 26.12 -3.83
CA ALA A 125 -26.12 24.77 -4.37
C ALA A 125 -26.73 24.59 -5.77
N LEU A 126 -27.73 25.41 -6.14
CA LEU A 126 -28.33 25.37 -7.46
C LEU A 126 -27.37 25.82 -8.58
N ILE A 127 -26.46 26.74 -8.29
CA ILE A 127 -25.63 27.42 -9.31
C ILE A 127 -24.66 26.45 -9.99
N LEU A 128 -23.97 25.62 -9.20
CA LEU A 128 -22.98 24.68 -9.69
C LEU A 128 -23.55 23.26 -9.80
N ASP A 129 -23.86 22.62 -8.67
CA ASP A 129 -24.10 21.17 -8.63
C ASP A 129 -25.40 20.79 -9.34
N TRP A 130 -26.50 21.47 -9.04
CA TRP A 130 -27.79 21.14 -9.65
C TRP A 130 -27.89 21.65 -11.09
N ASN A 131 -27.29 22.79 -11.43
CA ASN A 131 -27.26 23.23 -12.82
C ASN A 131 -26.42 22.28 -13.69
N THR A 132 -25.32 21.74 -13.15
CA THR A 132 -24.55 20.66 -13.80
C THR A 132 -25.44 19.44 -14.02
N ALA A 133 -26.17 18.98 -13.00
CA ALA A 133 -27.09 17.85 -13.13
C ALA A 133 -28.22 18.12 -14.13
N TYR A 134 -28.80 19.32 -14.10
CA TYR A 134 -29.92 19.71 -14.96
C TYR A 134 -29.51 19.68 -16.43
N ALA A 135 -28.40 20.35 -16.79
CA ALA A 135 -27.92 20.33 -18.16
C ALA A 135 -27.60 18.90 -18.64
N MET A 136 -26.99 18.07 -17.79
CA MET A 136 -26.69 16.68 -18.12
C MET A 136 -27.96 15.84 -18.35
N VAL A 137 -29.00 16.04 -17.55
CA VAL A 137 -30.27 15.29 -17.65
C VAL A 137 -31.12 15.76 -18.82
N PHE A 138 -31.34 17.07 -18.95
CA PHE A 138 -32.32 17.64 -19.88
C PHE A 138 -31.72 17.98 -21.25
N ASP A 139 -30.48 18.48 -21.30
CA ASP A 139 -29.89 18.96 -22.56
C ASP A 139 -29.02 17.90 -23.23
N VAL A 140 -28.19 17.19 -22.45
CA VAL A 140 -27.21 16.23 -22.95
C VAL A 140 -27.79 14.83 -23.13
N ALA A 141 -28.20 14.19 -22.03
CA ALA A 141 -28.71 12.81 -22.06
C ALA A 141 -30.16 12.76 -22.54
N LYS A 142 -30.93 13.84 -22.34
CA LYS A 142 -32.36 13.96 -22.66
C LYS A 142 -33.16 12.82 -22.03
N VAL A 143 -32.97 12.66 -20.72
CA VAL A 143 -33.60 11.59 -19.95
C VAL A 143 -35.12 11.72 -20.04
N SER A 144 -35.78 10.59 -20.28
CA SER A 144 -37.21 10.49 -20.49
C SER A 144 -37.81 9.32 -19.71
N LYS A 145 -39.15 9.34 -19.59
CA LYS A 145 -39.89 8.36 -18.80
C LYS A 145 -39.60 6.93 -19.22
N GLY A 146 -39.34 6.06 -18.24
CA GLY A 146 -39.08 4.64 -18.44
C GLY A 146 -37.65 4.28 -18.84
N GLN A 147 -36.75 5.26 -19.00
CA GLN A 147 -35.33 4.98 -19.21
C GLN A 147 -34.67 4.51 -17.90
N ARG A 148 -33.67 3.63 -18.02
CA ARG A 148 -32.81 3.23 -16.91
C ARG A 148 -31.59 4.13 -16.89
N VAL A 149 -31.39 4.84 -15.79
CA VAL A 149 -30.27 5.75 -15.60
C VAL A 149 -29.33 5.17 -14.54
N PHE A 150 -28.03 5.14 -14.83
CA PHE A 150 -27.01 4.74 -13.87
C PHE A 150 -26.17 5.95 -13.42
N ILE A 151 -26.04 6.15 -12.10
CA ILE A 151 -25.31 7.30 -11.53
C ILE A 151 -24.19 6.78 -10.63
N HIS A 152 -22.94 7.09 -10.96
CA HIS A 152 -21.84 6.87 -10.02
C HIS A 152 -21.86 7.91 -8.90
N GLY A 153 -21.76 7.46 -7.65
CA GLY A 153 -21.78 8.35 -6.48
C GLY A 153 -23.15 8.99 -6.24
N VAL A 154 -24.24 8.22 -6.29
CA VAL A 154 -25.62 8.71 -6.22
C VAL A 154 -25.94 9.48 -4.91
N SER A 155 -25.17 9.26 -3.84
CA SER A 155 -25.30 9.99 -2.57
C SER A 155 -24.48 11.29 -2.48
N GLY A 156 -23.73 11.65 -3.53
CA GLY A 156 -22.98 12.90 -3.64
C GLY A 156 -23.88 14.09 -4.02
N ALA A 157 -23.37 15.32 -4.02
CA ALA A 157 -24.16 16.52 -4.31
C ALA A 157 -24.77 16.49 -5.73
N VAL A 158 -23.92 16.36 -6.76
CA VAL A 158 -24.37 16.20 -8.16
C VAL A 158 -25.13 14.89 -8.36
N GLY A 159 -24.69 13.79 -7.73
CA GLY A 159 -25.35 12.48 -7.84
C GLY A 159 -26.79 12.49 -7.32
N TYR A 160 -27.03 13.18 -6.20
CA TYR A 160 -28.36 13.34 -5.63
C TYR A 160 -29.25 14.22 -6.52
N ALA A 161 -28.70 15.32 -7.04
CA ALA A 161 -29.41 16.17 -8.00
C ALA A 161 -29.80 15.39 -9.27
N LEU A 162 -28.87 14.62 -9.85
CA LEU A 162 -29.12 13.74 -10.99
C LEU A 162 -30.24 12.74 -10.69
N MET A 163 -30.20 12.09 -9.52
CA MET A 163 -31.23 11.15 -9.09
C MET A 163 -32.61 11.81 -9.08
N LYS A 164 -32.74 12.96 -8.41
CA LYS A 164 -34.03 13.67 -8.29
C LYS A 164 -34.56 14.18 -9.63
N LEU A 165 -33.70 14.73 -10.47
CA LEU A 165 -34.10 15.24 -11.78
C LEU A 165 -34.46 14.10 -12.75
N CYS A 166 -33.77 12.96 -12.70
CA CYS A 166 -34.13 11.78 -13.49
C CYS A 166 -35.47 11.18 -13.02
N GLN A 167 -35.70 11.09 -11.72
CA GLN A 167 -36.98 10.63 -11.16
C GLN A 167 -38.13 11.58 -11.53
N LEU A 168 -37.90 12.89 -11.56
CA LEU A 168 -38.88 13.88 -12.01
C LEU A 168 -39.28 13.67 -13.49
N GLN A 169 -38.34 13.20 -14.32
CA GLN A 169 -38.59 12.79 -15.71
C GLN A 169 -39.27 11.41 -15.83
N GLY A 170 -39.45 10.69 -14.72
CA GLY A 170 -40.04 9.35 -14.68
C GLY A 170 -39.06 8.23 -15.09
N ALA A 171 -37.75 8.47 -14.98
CA ALA A 171 -36.73 7.45 -15.20
C ALA A 171 -36.49 6.61 -13.94
N GLU A 172 -36.04 5.37 -14.14
CA GLU A 172 -35.63 4.48 -13.06
C GLU A 172 -34.14 4.68 -12.77
N VAL A 173 -33.81 4.97 -11.51
CA VAL A 173 -32.45 5.38 -11.14
C VAL A 173 -31.71 4.27 -10.40
N TYR A 174 -30.63 3.81 -11.02
CA TYR A 174 -29.64 2.91 -10.47
C TYR A 174 -28.36 3.69 -10.19
N GLY A 175 -27.51 3.20 -9.28
CA GLY A 175 -26.24 3.89 -9.08
C GLY A 175 -25.36 3.28 -8.02
N THR A 176 -24.13 3.76 -7.94
CA THR A 176 -23.20 3.31 -6.90
C THR A 176 -23.17 4.27 -5.72
N ALA A 177 -23.10 3.71 -4.51
CA ALA A 177 -22.88 4.43 -3.27
C ALA A 177 -22.20 3.52 -2.24
N SER A 178 -21.61 4.10 -1.18
CA SER A 178 -21.19 3.32 -0.02
C SER A 178 -22.39 2.61 0.61
N GLU A 179 -22.18 1.40 1.11
CA GLU A 179 -23.27 0.55 1.60
C GLU A 179 -24.12 1.23 2.69
N ARG A 180 -23.48 1.99 3.59
CA ARG A 180 -24.16 2.81 4.61
C ARG A 180 -25.20 3.80 4.04
N ASN A 181 -25.02 4.27 2.81
CA ASN A 181 -25.93 5.23 2.16
C ASN A 181 -27.06 4.53 1.39
N HIS A 182 -27.08 3.19 1.32
CA HIS A 182 -28.05 2.46 0.52
C HIS A 182 -29.48 2.60 1.05
N ALA A 183 -29.68 2.57 2.37
CA ALA A 183 -31.00 2.74 2.97
C ALA A 183 -31.59 4.10 2.58
N ALA A 184 -30.82 5.17 2.76
CA ALA A 184 -31.23 6.52 2.37
C ALA A 184 -31.47 6.64 0.85
N ALA A 185 -30.60 6.05 0.00
CA ALA A 185 -30.81 6.08 -1.44
C ALA A 185 -32.10 5.34 -1.87
N ARG A 186 -32.41 4.19 -1.23
CA ARG A 186 -33.65 3.43 -1.49
C ARG A 186 -34.90 4.19 -1.04
N GLU A 187 -34.85 4.82 0.13
CA GLU A 187 -35.94 5.69 0.62
C GLU A 187 -36.23 6.83 -0.37
N GLN A 188 -35.19 7.33 -1.02
CA GLN A 188 -35.31 8.37 -2.04
C GLN A 188 -35.69 7.84 -3.43
N GLY A 189 -35.92 6.53 -3.59
CA GLY A 189 -36.40 5.89 -4.82
C GLY A 189 -35.32 5.44 -5.81
N ALA A 190 -34.06 5.30 -5.37
CA ALA A 190 -32.98 4.75 -6.20
C ALA A 190 -32.65 3.30 -5.85
N HIS A 191 -31.98 2.62 -6.78
CA HIS A 191 -31.49 1.25 -6.67
C HIS A 191 -29.96 1.27 -6.51
N PRO A 192 -29.45 1.42 -5.27
CA PRO A 192 -28.02 1.56 -5.04
C PRO A 192 -27.29 0.22 -5.06
N PHE A 193 -26.07 0.24 -5.56
CA PHE A 193 -25.10 -0.85 -5.53
C PHE A 193 -23.84 -0.44 -4.78
N VAL A 194 -23.14 -1.42 -4.22
CA VAL A 194 -21.83 -1.21 -3.62
C VAL A 194 -20.83 -0.94 -4.75
N TYR A 195 -20.05 0.15 -4.64
CA TYR A 195 -19.10 0.51 -5.71
C TYR A 195 -17.85 -0.37 -5.74
N THR A 196 -17.46 -0.96 -4.60
CA THR A 196 -16.17 -1.66 -4.43
C THR A 196 -16.14 -3.06 -5.04
N ASP A 197 -17.27 -3.77 -5.09
CA ASP A 197 -17.32 -5.17 -5.54
C ASP A 197 -17.61 -5.35 -7.04
N LYS A 198 -17.88 -4.24 -7.74
CA LYS A 198 -18.19 -4.16 -9.18
C LYS A 198 -19.39 -5.01 -9.65
N LYS A 199 -20.17 -5.61 -8.74
CA LYS A 199 -21.35 -6.43 -9.10
C LYS A 199 -22.43 -5.63 -9.83
N TRP A 200 -22.46 -4.31 -9.63
CA TRP A 200 -23.33 -3.39 -10.34
C TRP A 200 -23.20 -3.50 -11.86
N MET A 201 -22.02 -3.83 -12.39
CA MET A 201 -21.82 -3.92 -13.84
C MET A 201 -22.62 -5.06 -14.46
N GLN A 202 -22.62 -6.21 -13.79
CA GLN A 202 -23.40 -7.37 -14.20
C GLN A 202 -24.90 -7.09 -14.04
N ALA A 203 -25.30 -6.54 -12.89
CA ALA A 203 -26.70 -6.21 -12.63
C ALA A 203 -27.27 -5.24 -13.69
N VAL A 204 -26.53 -4.20 -14.07
CA VAL A 204 -26.98 -3.25 -15.12
C VAL A 204 -27.08 -3.94 -16.49
N LYS A 205 -26.16 -4.85 -16.82
CA LYS A 205 -26.22 -5.62 -18.07
C LYS A 205 -27.42 -6.57 -18.09
N GLU A 206 -27.71 -7.24 -16.98
CA GLU A 206 -28.87 -8.12 -16.82
C GLU A 206 -30.21 -7.38 -16.93
N LEU A 207 -30.24 -6.11 -16.53
CA LEU A 207 -31.39 -5.23 -16.76
C LEU A 207 -31.60 -4.87 -18.24
N GLY A 208 -30.65 -5.19 -19.14
CA GLY A 208 -30.66 -4.81 -20.56
C GLY A 208 -29.83 -3.57 -20.88
N GLY A 209 -28.94 -3.15 -19.96
CA GLY A 209 -28.07 -1.99 -20.08
C GLY A 209 -28.73 -0.67 -19.68
N ALA A 210 -27.90 0.32 -19.33
CA ALA A 210 -28.35 1.66 -18.98
C ALA A 210 -28.53 2.56 -20.21
N ASP A 211 -29.63 3.31 -20.25
CA ASP A 211 -29.94 4.25 -21.34
C ASP A 211 -29.17 5.58 -21.17
N ALA A 212 -28.84 5.95 -19.94
CA ALA A 212 -27.87 6.99 -19.62
C ALA A 212 -26.98 6.57 -18.44
N VAL A 213 -25.68 6.86 -18.52
CA VAL A 213 -24.73 6.69 -17.40
C VAL A 213 -24.06 8.03 -17.12
N PHE A 214 -24.08 8.47 -15.87
CA PHE A 214 -23.41 9.68 -15.40
C PHE A 214 -22.23 9.30 -14.51
N ASP A 215 -21.01 9.69 -14.92
CA ASP A 215 -19.77 9.25 -14.27
C ASP A 215 -18.84 10.44 -13.91
N PRO A 216 -18.72 10.78 -12.59
CA PRO A 216 -17.85 11.84 -12.09
C PRO A 216 -16.38 11.44 -11.89
N LEU A 217 -16.03 10.16 -12.05
CA LEU A 217 -14.77 9.58 -11.58
C LEU A 217 -13.66 9.76 -12.61
N GLY A 218 -13.92 9.41 -13.87
CA GLY A 218 -12.93 9.48 -14.94
C GLY A 218 -12.15 8.18 -15.17
N PHE A 219 -11.18 8.25 -16.09
CA PHE A 219 -10.19 7.19 -16.34
C PHE A 219 -10.85 5.85 -16.70
N GLU A 220 -10.47 4.75 -16.03
CA GLU A 220 -10.98 3.41 -16.26
C GLU A 220 -12.48 3.29 -15.94
N SER A 221 -13.02 4.14 -15.06
CA SER A 221 -14.46 4.16 -14.75
C SER A 221 -15.30 4.45 -16.00
N TRP A 222 -14.80 5.29 -16.91
CA TRP A 222 -15.49 5.54 -18.18
C TRP A 222 -15.52 4.34 -19.12
N ASP A 223 -14.50 3.47 -19.05
CA ASP A 223 -14.48 2.22 -19.80
C ASP A 223 -15.56 1.26 -19.27
N GLU A 224 -15.65 1.13 -17.94
CA GLU A 224 -16.65 0.31 -17.26
C GLU A 224 -18.08 0.81 -17.53
N SER A 225 -18.29 2.12 -17.34
CA SER A 225 -19.55 2.82 -17.61
C SER A 225 -20.01 2.65 -19.06
N PHE A 226 -19.09 2.73 -20.03
CA PHE A 226 -19.42 2.52 -21.45
C PHE A 226 -19.84 1.06 -21.72
N SER A 227 -19.24 0.11 -21.02
CA SER A 227 -19.51 -1.31 -21.20
C SER A 227 -20.93 -1.73 -20.79
N VAL A 228 -21.55 -0.99 -19.85
CA VAL A 228 -22.90 -1.30 -19.32
C VAL A 228 -24.03 -0.53 -20.03
N LEU A 229 -23.71 0.33 -21.01
CA LEU A 229 -24.72 1.02 -21.80
C LEU A 229 -25.60 0.04 -22.58
N SER A 230 -26.89 0.38 -22.67
CA SER A 230 -27.81 -0.21 -23.65
C SER A 230 -27.32 0.09 -25.08
N PRO A 231 -27.81 -0.61 -26.12
CA PRO A 231 -27.32 -0.45 -27.49
C PRO A 231 -27.37 0.99 -28.04
N THR A 232 -28.26 1.84 -27.51
CA THR A 232 -28.42 3.25 -27.88
C THR A 232 -28.12 4.22 -26.74
N GLY A 233 -27.54 3.71 -25.65
CA GLY A 233 -27.31 4.46 -24.42
C GLY A 233 -26.24 5.55 -24.58
N ILE A 234 -26.24 6.52 -23.66
CA ILE A 234 -25.24 7.58 -23.59
C ILE A 234 -24.45 7.53 -22.29
N LEU A 235 -23.12 7.58 -22.38
CA LEU A 235 -22.24 7.87 -21.24
C LEU A 235 -21.90 9.36 -21.22
N VAL A 236 -22.27 10.04 -20.14
CA VAL A 236 -21.88 11.41 -19.84
C VAL A 236 -20.82 11.40 -18.75
N GLY A 237 -19.56 11.57 -19.15
CA GLY A 237 -18.46 11.80 -18.22
C GLY A 237 -18.45 13.26 -17.76
N TYR A 238 -18.25 13.52 -16.47
CA TYR A 238 -18.10 14.87 -15.94
C TYR A 238 -17.04 14.87 -14.83
N GLY A 239 -16.35 15.99 -14.61
CA GLY A 239 -15.29 16.05 -13.59
C GLY A 239 -14.07 15.15 -13.88
N GLY A 240 -13.64 14.40 -12.86
CA GLY A 240 -12.37 13.65 -12.82
C GLY A 240 -11.95 13.35 -11.38
N ASN A 241 -12.94 13.10 -10.52
CA ASN A 241 -12.79 13.14 -9.07
C ASN A 241 -12.03 11.94 -8.50
N LEU A 242 -11.76 10.91 -9.31
CA LEU A 242 -11.01 9.74 -8.85
C LEU A 242 -9.65 10.16 -8.25
N ARG A 243 -8.99 11.15 -8.87
CA ARG A 243 -7.74 11.74 -8.36
C ARG A 243 -7.89 12.37 -6.98
N SER A 244 -8.98 13.10 -6.76
CA SER A 244 -9.25 13.81 -5.51
C SER A 244 -9.66 12.87 -4.38
N LEU A 245 -10.43 11.82 -4.71
CA LEU A 245 -10.99 10.84 -3.78
C LEU A 245 -9.95 9.81 -3.31
N ASN A 246 -8.94 9.49 -4.13
CA ASN A 246 -7.93 8.48 -3.81
C ASN A 246 -6.58 9.07 -3.34
N ASP A 247 -6.50 10.40 -3.17
CA ASP A 247 -5.28 11.14 -2.82
C ASP A 247 -4.05 10.79 -3.69
N ASP A 248 -4.33 10.53 -4.96
CA ASP A 248 -3.40 9.87 -5.88
C ASP A 248 -2.76 10.89 -6.84
N SER A 249 -1.43 10.88 -6.92
CA SER A 249 -0.66 11.76 -7.82
C SER A 249 -0.33 11.12 -9.17
N GLU A 250 -0.59 9.81 -9.32
CA GLU A 250 -0.22 9.02 -10.52
C GLU A 250 -1.15 9.26 -11.72
N HIS A 251 -2.38 9.68 -11.48
CA HIS A 251 -3.32 10.00 -12.54
C HIS A 251 -2.92 11.32 -13.20
N GLY A 252 -2.26 11.20 -14.36
CA GLY A 252 -1.86 12.31 -15.22
C GLY A 252 -3.05 13.17 -15.69
N SER A 253 -2.83 14.05 -16.67
CA SER A 253 -3.89 14.95 -17.15
C SER A 253 -5.16 14.20 -17.59
N VAL A 254 -6.35 14.66 -17.13
CA VAL A 254 -7.67 14.13 -17.54
C VAL A 254 -7.95 14.30 -19.04
N ILE A 255 -7.10 15.04 -19.75
CA ILE A 255 -7.22 15.30 -21.19
C ILE A 255 -7.22 14.00 -22.00
N LEU A 256 -6.24 13.10 -21.78
CA LEU A 256 -6.13 11.87 -22.57
C LEU A 256 -7.29 10.89 -22.33
N PRO A 257 -7.69 10.60 -21.08
CA PRO A 257 -8.93 9.86 -20.80
C PRO A 257 -10.16 10.49 -21.45
N THR A 258 -10.26 11.82 -21.47
CA THR A 258 -11.40 12.53 -22.07
C THR A 258 -11.41 12.35 -23.59
N MET A 259 -10.25 12.44 -24.24
CA MET A 259 -10.13 12.14 -25.67
C MET A 259 -10.53 10.70 -25.98
N LYS A 260 -10.11 9.73 -25.15
CA LYS A 260 -10.51 8.33 -25.28
C LYS A 260 -12.03 8.14 -25.15
N LEU A 261 -12.66 8.78 -24.16
CA LEU A 261 -14.11 8.79 -24.00
C LEU A 261 -14.80 9.31 -25.27
N MET A 262 -14.35 10.45 -25.80
CA MET A 262 -14.93 11.05 -27.00
C MET A 262 -14.73 10.16 -28.24
N ALA A 263 -13.55 9.56 -28.41
CA ALA A 263 -13.26 8.66 -29.53
C ALA A 263 -14.18 7.44 -29.57
N ARG A 264 -14.57 6.89 -28.41
CA ARG A 264 -15.52 5.76 -28.35
C ARG A 264 -16.90 6.10 -28.92
N GLY A 265 -17.36 7.33 -28.77
CA GLY A 265 -18.64 7.80 -29.31
C GLY A 265 -18.62 8.08 -30.81
N MET A 266 -17.45 8.04 -31.46
CA MET A 266 -17.28 8.32 -32.89
C MET A 266 -17.31 7.06 -33.78
N VAL A 267 -17.51 5.86 -33.19
CA VAL A 267 -17.51 4.59 -33.93
C VAL A 267 -18.81 4.47 -34.74
N PRO A 268 -18.78 4.53 -36.09
CA PRO A 268 -19.97 4.76 -36.92
C PRO A 268 -20.99 3.60 -36.91
N PHE A 269 -20.57 2.40 -36.52
CA PHE A 269 -21.42 1.20 -36.43
C PHE A 269 -21.82 0.85 -34.98
N CYS A 270 -21.49 1.70 -34.00
CA CYS A 270 -21.89 1.54 -32.61
C CYS A 270 -22.99 2.56 -32.28
N GLY A 271 -24.16 2.09 -31.81
CA GLY A 271 -25.26 2.98 -31.41
C GLY A 271 -25.04 3.72 -30.08
N LYS A 272 -23.99 3.36 -29.33
CA LYS A 272 -23.64 3.97 -28.03
C LYS A 272 -23.01 5.34 -28.24
N ARG A 273 -23.43 6.31 -27.43
CA ARG A 273 -22.96 7.70 -27.50
C ARG A 273 -22.10 8.03 -26.28
N THR A 274 -21.16 8.96 -26.45
CA THR A 274 -20.38 9.51 -25.33
C THR A 274 -20.34 11.03 -25.40
N LYS A 275 -20.27 11.66 -24.23
CA LYS A 275 -20.06 13.11 -24.09
C LYS A 275 -19.27 13.39 -22.83
N PHE A 276 -18.31 14.31 -22.88
CA PHE A 276 -17.77 14.94 -21.69
C PHE A 276 -18.51 16.26 -21.44
N TYR A 277 -19.04 16.45 -20.23
CA TYR A 277 -19.76 17.65 -19.82
C TYR A 277 -18.90 18.51 -18.88
N TYR A 278 -18.83 19.81 -19.17
CA TYR A 278 -18.20 20.82 -18.35
C TYR A 278 -19.12 22.04 -18.30
N ILE A 279 -19.46 22.48 -17.09
CA ILE A 279 -20.33 23.63 -16.90
C ILE A 279 -19.58 24.93 -17.20
N THR A 280 -20.22 25.85 -17.91
CA THR A 280 -19.69 27.19 -18.16
C THR A 280 -20.81 28.21 -18.16
N ARG A 281 -20.55 29.36 -17.52
CA ARG A 281 -21.47 30.51 -17.47
C ARG A 281 -21.66 31.21 -18.83
N ASP A 282 -20.81 30.90 -19.80
CA ASP A 282 -20.91 31.41 -21.16
C ASP A 282 -21.83 30.54 -22.05
N ASP A 283 -22.28 29.38 -21.56
CA ASP A 283 -23.26 28.57 -22.28
C ASP A 283 -24.62 29.26 -22.27
N ALA A 284 -25.27 29.35 -23.43
CA ALA A 284 -26.59 29.98 -23.56
C ALA A 284 -27.68 29.28 -22.73
N THR A 285 -27.46 28.02 -22.33
CA THR A 285 -28.37 27.23 -21.48
C THR A 285 -28.16 27.46 -19.99
N PHE A 286 -27.02 28.01 -19.55
CA PHE A 286 -26.69 28.11 -18.13
C PHE A 286 -27.71 28.93 -17.31
N GLU A 287 -28.01 30.15 -17.75
CA GLU A 287 -28.97 31.02 -17.06
C GLU A 287 -30.41 30.49 -17.13
N PRO A 288 -30.93 30.04 -18.30
CA PRO A 288 -32.23 29.37 -18.38
C PRO A 288 -32.35 28.16 -17.44
N ASN A 289 -31.34 27.31 -17.37
CA ASN A 289 -31.34 26.13 -16.51
C ASN A 289 -31.35 26.50 -15.02
N LEU A 290 -30.57 27.52 -14.62
CA LEU A 290 -30.61 28.02 -13.24
C LEU A 290 -31.97 28.60 -12.87
N LYS A 291 -32.60 29.35 -13.78
CA LYS A 291 -33.96 29.88 -13.57
C LYS A 291 -35.00 28.77 -13.43
N ALA A 292 -34.94 27.75 -14.28
CA ALA A 292 -35.80 26.58 -14.16
C ALA A 292 -35.62 25.87 -12.80
N LEU A 293 -34.39 25.75 -12.30
CA LEU A 293 -34.14 25.19 -10.97
C LEU A 293 -34.72 26.04 -9.85
N PHE A 294 -34.65 27.37 -9.94
CA PHE A 294 -35.32 28.24 -8.97
C PHE A 294 -36.84 28.03 -8.98
N GLU A 295 -37.45 27.92 -10.16
CA GLU A 295 -38.88 27.64 -10.30
C GLU A 295 -39.25 26.28 -9.69
N LEU A 296 -38.46 25.23 -9.94
CA LEU A 296 -38.69 23.90 -9.37
C LEU A 296 -38.62 23.91 -7.83
N VAL A 297 -37.71 24.67 -7.23
CA VAL A 297 -37.64 24.86 -5.77
C VAL A 297 -38.85 25.66 -5.28
N ALA A 298 -39.20 26.76 -5.95
CA ALA A 298 -40.33 27.61 -5.56
C ALA A 298 -41.68 26.86 -5.62
N GLU A 299 -41.83 25.96 -6.60
CA GLU A 299 -43.00 25.08 -6.73
C GLU A 299 -42.98 23.88 -5.76
N GLY A 300 -41.90 23.69 -5.00
CA GLY A 300 -41.72 22.56 -4.10
C GLY A 300 -41.55 21.21 -4.81
N LYS A 301 -41.24 21.21 -6.11
CA LYS A 301 -40.99 19.99 -6.90
C LYS A 301 -39.64 19.35 -6.58
N ILE A 302 -38.67 20.16 -6.16
CA ILE A 302 -37.37 19.70 -5.69
C ILE A 302 -37.02 20.40 -4.38
N THR A 303 -36.17 19.75 -3.58
CA THR A 303 -35.57 20.32 -2.38
C THR A 303 -34.10 19.97 -2.38
N VAL A 304 -33.25 20.96 -2.09
CA VAL A 304 -31.79 20.79 -2.09
C VAL A 304 -31.32 20.55 -0.66
N PRO A 305 -30.82 19.35 -0.31
CA PRO A 305 -30.34 19.09 1.03
C PRO A 305 -29.00 19.80 1.28
N ILE A 306 -28.96 20.63 2.31
CA ILE A 306 -27.72 21.27 2.79
C ILE A 306 -27.21 20.49 3.99
N LYS A 307 -26.09 19.79 3.81
CA LYS A 307 -25.52 18.92 4.86
C LYS A 307 -24.74 19.70 5.91
N LYS A 308 -24.01 20.72 5.49
CA LYS A 308 -23.16 21.53 6.36
C LYS A 308 -22.95 22.89 5.75
N VAL A 309 -22.94 23.91 6.61
CA VAL A 309 -22.46 25.25 6.34
C VAL A 309 -21.24 25.46 7.22
N TRP A 310 -20.19 26.03 6.65
CA TRP A 310 -18.97 26.38 7.36
C TRP A 310 -18.83 27.89 7.39
N GLU A 311 -18.31 28.40 8.49
CA GLU A 311 -17.82 29.78 8.54
C GLU A 311 -16.51 29.90 7.73
N LEU A 312 -16.18 31.11 7.27
CA LEU A 312 -14.99 31.33 6.44
C LEU A 312 -13.70 30.87 7.16
N GLU A 313 -13.64 31.04 8.48
CA GLU A 313 -12.53 30.62 9.34
C GLU A 313 -12.32 29.11 9.34
N GLU A 314 -13.37 28.34 9.08
CA GLU A 314 -13.36 26.88 9.05
C GLU A 314 -12.98 26.34 7.66
N ILE A 315 -12.40 27.16 6.78
CA ILE A 315 -12.10 26.75 5.40
C ILE A 315 -11.20 25.50 5.33
N GLN A 316 -10.26 25.35 6.26
CA GLN A 316 -9.44 24.14 6.34
C GLN A 316 -10.26 22.90 6.72
N ASP A 317 -11.26 23.05 7.58
CA ASP A 317 -12.18 21.97 7.95
C ASP A 317 -13.11 21.62 6.79
N ALA A 318 -13.58 22.59 6.02
CA ALA A 318 -14.30 22.32 4.77
C ALA A 318 -13.45 21.45 3.82
N HIS A 319 -12.17 21.80 3.66
CA HIS A 319 -11.21 21.04 2.86
C HIS A 319 -10.85 19.65 3.42
N ARG A 320 -10.79 19.45 4.74
CA ARG A 320 -10.55 18.13 5.36
C ARG A 320 -11.77 17.24 5.26
N GLN A 321 -12.93 17.81 5.56
CA GLN A 321 -14.15 17.06 5.79
C GLN A 321 -14.96 16.82 4.52
N TRP A 322 -14.62 17.44 3.39
CA TRP A 322 -15.31 17.21 2.12
C TRP A 322 -15.40 15.72 1.73
N ALA A 323 -14.35 14.93 2.00
CA ALA A 323 -14.39 13.47 1.82
C ALA A 323 -15.13 12.74 2.96
N SER A 324 -15.04 13.21 4.22
CA SER A 324 -15.56 12.53 5.42
C SER A 324 -16.99 12.91 5.82
N ILE A 325 -17.57 14.00 5.32
CA ILE A 325 -18.99 14.37 5.55
C ILE A 325 -19.96 13.45 4.79
N PHE A 326 -19.44 12.63 3.88
CA PHE A 326 -20.15 11.47 3.34
C PHE A 326 -19.98 10.20 4.20
N HIS A 327 -19.28 10.26 5.34
CA HIS A 327 -18.81 9.12 6.15
C HIS A 327 -19.36 9.03 7.60
N ASN A 328 -20.22 9.93 8.09
CA ASN A 328 -20.70 9.85 9.48
C ASN A 328 -22.23 9.89 9.61
N THR A 329 -22.82 8.78 10.10
CA THR A 329 -23.91 8.73 11.09
C THR A 329 -24.10 7.27 11.55
N ASN A 330 -24.05 7.06 12.86
CA ASN A 330 -24.14 5.78 13.56
C ASN A 330 -25.48 5.06 13.32
N ALA A 331 -25.46 3.76 12.97
CA ALA A 331 -26.43 2.76 13.44
C ALA A 331 -26.06 1.30 13.02
N MET A 332 -25.86 0.47 14.05
CA MET A 332 -26.14 -0.97 14.20
C MET A 332 -26.08 -1.98 13.01
N LYS A 333 -25.26 -3.01 13.24
CA LYS A 333 -25.19 -4.34 12.58
C LYS A 333 -26.56 -4.98 12.35
N VAL A 334 -26.80 -5.58 11.17
CA VAL A 334 -27.36 -6.96 10.99
C VAL A 334 -26.96 -7.50 9.61
N SER A 335 -26.29 -8.65 9.58
CA SER A 335 -26.04 -9.48 8.39
C SER A 335 -27.15 -10.52 8.22
N ILE A 336 -27.61 -10.78 6.99
CA ILE A 336 -28.15 -12.09 6.59
C ILE A 336 -27.68 -12.35 5.14
N GLY A 337 -26.98 -13.48 4.96
CA GLY A 337 -26.55 -14.04 3.67
C GLY A 337 -27.72 -14.47 2.78
N LEU A 338 -27.59 -15.29 1.75
CA LEU A 338 -26.52 -15.97 1.04
C LEU A 338 -27.22 -16.50 -0.23
N ALA A 339 -26.59 -16.48 -1.41
CA ALA A 339 -26.72 -17.55 -2.41
C ALA A 339 -26.02 -17.15 -3.72
N ALA A 340 -25.03 -17.96 -4.07
CA ALA A 340 -24.26 -17.90 -5.29
C ALA A 340 -25.07 -18.37 -6.50
N VAL A 341 -24.83 -17.78 -7.67
CA VAL A 341 -24.66 -18.54 -8.93
C VAL A 341 -23.55 -17.89 -9.76
N THR A 342 -22.59 -18.74 -10.05
CA THR A 342 -21.42 -18.67 -10.93
C THR A 342 -21.70 -18.18 -12.36
N GLY A 343 -20.75 -17.46 -12.98
CA GLY A 343 -20.84 -17.18 -14.43
C GLY A 343 -19.82 -16.24 -15.06
N LEU A 344 -18.52 -16.54 -14.93
CA LEU A 344 -17.49 -16.46 -16.00
C LEU A 344 -17.41 -15.22 -16.97
N VAL A 345 -16.26 -14.53 -16.81
CA VAL A 345 -15.34 -13.93 -17.83
C VAL A 345 -15.58 -12.49 -18.32
N GLY A 346 -14.55 -11.66 -18.07
CA GLY A 346 -14.20 -10.50 -18.91
C GLY A 346 -13.40 -9.41 -18.18
N PHE A 347 -12.16 -9.71 -17.77
CA PHE A 347 -11.28 -8.80 -17.01
C PHE A 347 -10.69 -7.68 -17.89
N THR A 348 -10.93 -6.42 -17.51
CA THR A 348 -9.97 -5.32 -17.71
C THR A 348 -9.33 -5.04 -16.35
N VAL A 349 -8.01 -5.19 -16.26
CA VAL A 349 -7.21 -5.08 -15.03
C VAL A 349 -7.27 -3.64 -14.49
N ALA A 350 -8.10 -3.41 -13.46
CA ALA A 350 -8.05 -2.19 -12.67
C ALA A 350 -6.76 -2.18 -11.83
N LYS A 351 -6.00 -1.09 -11.85
CA LYS A 351 -4.78 -0.97 -11.05
C LYS A 351 -5.15 -0.89 -9.55
N LYS A 352 -4.49 -1.72 -8.75
CA LYS A 352 -4.69 -1.90 -7.29
C LYS A 352 -4.40 -0.57 -6.55
N PRO A 353 -5.19 -0.19 -5.52
CA PRO A 353 -4.83 0.95 -4.65
C PRO A 353 -3.46 0.70 -3.98
N ASP A 354 -2.72 1.78 -3.72
CA ASP A 354 -1.43 1.69 -3.05
C ASP A 354 -1.58 1.07 -1.65
N PRO A 355 -0.64 0.17 -1.25
CA PRO A 355 -0.65 -0.40 0.08
C PRO A 355 -0.46 0.72 1.13
N PRO A 356 -1.10 0.61 2.31
CA PRO A 356 -0.90 1.56 3.40
C PRO A 356 0.59 1.72 3.71
N LYS A 357 1.05 2.97 3.87
CA LYS A 357 2.44 3.24 4.21
C LYS A 357 2.65 2.90 5.67
N ILE A 358 3.85 2.42 5.97
CA ILE A 358 4.25 2.06 7.33
C ILE A 358 4.17 3.25 8.31
N THR A 359 4.26 4.48 7.80
CA THR A 359 4.15 5.75 8.52
C THR A 359 2.72 6.24 8.77
N ASP A 360 1.70 5.57 8.23
CA ASP A 360 0.30 6.03 8.32
C ASP A 360 -0.32 5.84 9.72
N PHE A 361 0.42 5.27 10.68
CA PHE A 361 -0.05 5.00 12.03
C PHE A 361 1.06 5.22 13.05
N ASP A 362 0.69 5.85 14.17
CA ASP A 362 1.55 6.07 15.32
C ASP A 362 1.34 4.97 16.37
N TRP A 363 2.34 4.10 16.53
CA TRP A 363 2.30 2.96 17.46
C TRP A 363 2.32 3.37 18.94
N ASP A 364 2.75 4.60 19.27
CA ASP A 364 2.75 5.09 20.64
C ASP A 364 1.35 5.49 21.12
N THR A 365 0.37 5.56 20.21
CA THR A 365 -1.04 5.71 20.57
C THR A 365 -1.64 4.46 21.23
N ILE A 366 -1.01 3.28 21.08
CA ILE A 366 -1.42 2.04 21.74
C ILE A 366 -0.61 1.90 23.04
N THR A 367 -1.29 1.79 24.17
CA THR A 367 -0.65 1.48 25.45
C THR A 367 -0.35 -0.02 25.53
N PRO A 368 0.89 -0.45 25.83
CA PRO A 368 1.20 -1.87 26.01
C PRO A 368 0.39 -2.51 27.14
N ALA A 369 -0.17 -3.69 26.88
CA ALA A 369 -0.99 -4.43 27.85
C ALA A 369 -0.58 -5.90 27.90
N ARG A 370 -0.70 -6.53 29.07
CA ARG A 370 -0.50 -7.99 29.24
C ARG A 370 -1.64 -8.80 28.62
N LYS A 371 -2.82 -8.19 28.52
CA LYS A 371 -3.95 -8.72 27.80
C LYS A 371 -3.90 -8.23 26.36
N LEU A 372 -4.27 -9.09 25.42
CA LEU A 372 -4.28 -8.73 24.01
C LEU A 372 -5.49 -7.85 23.69
N GLU A 373 -5.22 -6.62 23.26
CA GLU A 373 -6.23 -5.63 22.91
C GLU A 373 -5.96 -5.11 21.50
N TYR A 374 -6.87 -5.39 20.57
CA TYR A 374 -6.75 -4.96 19.19
C TYR A 374 -7.42 -3.60 18.97
N HIS A 375 -6.68 -2.67 18.37
CA HIS A 375 -7.14 -1.34 17.99
C HIS A 375 -7.19 -1.21 16.47
N PRO A 376 -8.15 -0.46 15.90
CA PRO A 376 -8.08 -0.08 14.49
C PRO A 376 -6.76 0.66 14.22
N CYS A 377 -6.03 0.18 13.22
CA CYS A 377 -4.81 0.80 12.73
C CYS A 377 -4.77 0.61 11.22
N TYR A 378 -4.05 1.47 10.48
CA TYR A 378 -3.87 1.34 9.03
C TYR A 378 -5.16 0.87 8.29
N LYS A 379 -6.14 1.74 8.02
CA LYS A 379 -7.37 1.44 7.25
C LYS A 379 -8.09 0.08 7.54
N ASP A 380 -7.62 -1.03 6.98
CA ASP A 380 -8.23 -2.37 7.01
C ASP A 380 -7.62 -3.32 8.08
N TYR A 381 -6.67 -2.84 8.88
CA TYR A 381 -5.89 -3.65 9.82
C TYR A 381 -6.30 -3.39 11.29
N GLN A 382 -5.84 -4.28 12.16
CA GLN A 382 -5.93 -4.14 13.61
C GLN A 382 -4.53 -4.33 14.22
N CYS A 383 -4.17 -3.50 15.20
CA CYS A 383 -2.85 -3.52 15.83
C CYS A 383 -2.97 -3.66 17.34
N ALA A 384 -1.96 -4.25 17.97
CA ALA A 384 -1.87 -4.41 19.42
C ALA A 384 -0.42 -4.29 19.90
N ARG A 385 -0.23 -3.85 21.14
CA ARG A 385 1.07 -3.90 21.83
C ARG A 385 0.98 -4.88 23.01
N LEU A 386 1.45 -6.11 22.79
CA LEU A 386 1.41 -7.16 23.82
C LEU A 386 2.66 -7.08 24.70
N SER A 387 2.45 -6.83 26.00
CA SER A 387 3.51 -6.80 27.02
C SER A 387 3.88 -8.21 27.46
N VAL A 388 5.13 -8.59 27.25
CA VAL A 388 5.74 -9.87 27.65
C VAL A 388 7.00 -9.64 28.50
N PRO A 389 7.47 -10.62 29.28
CA PRO A 389 8.73 -10.51 30.01
C PRO A 389 9.93 -10.26 29.09
N LEU A 390 10.88 -9.44 29.54
CA LEU A 390 12.17 -9.29 28.88
C LEU A 390 12.94 -10.61 28.92
N ASP A 391 13.04 -11.21 30.10
CA ASP A 391 13.66 -12.50 30.34
C ASP A 391 12.59 -13.56 30.64
N TRP A 392 12.46 -14.55 29.75
CA TRP A 392 11.56 -15.68 29.95
C TRP A 392 12.11 -16.74 30.92
N LEU A 393 13.40 -16.67 31.27
CA LEU A 393 14.05 -17.59 32.20
C LEU A 393 14.10 -17.06 33.64
N ASP A 394 13.74 -15.78 33.85
CA ASP A 394 13.75 -15.13 35.15
C ASP A 394 12.44 -14.36 35.38
N GLU A 395 11.50 -15.00 36.06
CA GLU A 395 10.20 -14.42 36.43
C GLU A 395 10.31 -13.25 37.43
N THR A 396 11.48 -13.06 38.07
CA THR A 396 11.71 -11.92 38.97
C THR A 396 12.14 -10.65 38.23
N ASN A 397 12.42 -10.75 36.93
CA ASN A 397 12.78 -9.62 36.09
C ASN A 397 11.56 -8.71 35.85
N GLU A 398 11.64 -7.46 36.31
CA GLU A 398 10.55 -6.50 36.20
C GLU A 398 10.45 -5.83 34.81
N HIS A 399 11.46 -6.00 33.94
CA HIS A 399 11.48 -5.39 32.61
C HIS A 399 10.62 -6.18 31.62
N THR A 400 9.99 -5.47 30.70
CA THR A 400 9.08 -6.05 29.70
C THR A 400 9.42 -5.63 28.28
N VAL A 401 9.00 -6.44 27.32
CA VAL A 401 8.97 -6.13 25.90
C VAL A 401 7.52 -5.89 25.47
N ALA A 402 7.26 -4.82 24.73
CA ALA A 402 5.97 -4.55 24.11
C ALA A 402 6.03 -4.95 22.63
N LEU A 403 5.55 -6.15 22.32
CA LEU A 403 5.51 -6.70 20.97
C LEU A 403 4.52 -5.91 20.11
N ALA A 404 4.97 -5.37 18.98
CA ALA A 404 4.11 -4.75 17.98
C ALA A 404 3.49 -5.82 17.08
N ILE A 405 2.18 -6.02 17.22
CA ILE A 405 1.40 -7.05 16.52
C ILE A 405 0.45 -6.38 15.55
N ILE A 406 0.46 -6.81 14.28
CA ILE A 406 -0.51 -6.40 13.26
C ILE A 406 -1.36 -7.60 12.81
N LYS A 407 -2.63 -7.35 12.55
CA LYS A 407 -3.60 -8.35 12.11
C LYS A 407 -4.39 -7.80 10.93
N LEU A 408 -4.49 -8.59 9.87
CA LEU A 408 -5.48 -8.42 8.81
C LEU A 408 -6.62 -9.40 9.09
N PRO A 409 -7.80 -8.93 9.52
CA PRO A 409 -8.92 -9.79 9.87
C PRO A 409 -9.32 -10.75 8.75
N ALA A 410 -9.99 -11.85 9.08
CA ALA A 410 -10.60 -12.71 8.08
C ALA A 410 -11.72 -11.96 7.34
N THR A 411 -12.14 -12.51 6.19
CA THR A 411 -13.30 -11.96 5.44
C THR A 411 -14.65 -12.32 6.05
N VAL A 412 -14.64 -13.11 7.12
CA VAL A 412 -15.78 -13.55 7.90
C VAL A 412 -15.52 -13.29 9.39
N PRO A 413 -16.55 -13.09 10.21
CA PRO A 413 -16.41 -13.01 11.66
C PRO A 413 -15.83 -14.29 12.30
N ASP A 414 -15.24 -14.16 13.50
CA ASP A 414 -14.66 -15.28 14.27
C ASP A 414 -15.69 -16.36 14.68
N ASP A 415 -16.98 -16.04 14.71
CA ASP A 415 -18.07 -16.99 14.99
C ASP A 415 -18.64 -17.68 13.74
N ASP A 416 -18.16 -17.33 12.54
CA ASP A 416 -18.56 -17.98 11.29
C ASP A 416 -17.94 -19.39 11.18
N PRO A 417 -18.69 -20.44 10.79
CA PRO A 417 -18.16 -21.79 10.62
C PRO A 417 -17.01 -21.93 9.62
N SER A 418 -16.92 -21.00 8.65
CA SER A 418 -15.84 -20.92 7.68
C SER A 418 -14.59 -20.24 8.21
N PHE A 419 -14.60 -19.68 9.43
CA PHE A 419 -13.41 -19.13 10.05
C PHE A 419 -12.34 -20.23 10.23
N GLY A 420 -11.16 -19.98 9.66
CA GLY A 420 -10.03 -20.92 9.64
C GLY A 420 -9.02 -20.67 10.75
N GLY A 421 -9.19 -19.62 11.55
CA GLY A 421 -8.24 -19.22 12.59
C GLY A 421 -7.13 -18.29 12.09
N THR A 422 -6.16 -18.07 12.96
CA THR A 422 -5.07 -17.12 12.78
C THR A 422 -3.85 -17.79 12.14
N VAL A 423 -3.35 -17.24 11.03
CA VAL A 423 -2.06 -17.64 10.44
C VAL A 423 -1.00 -16.61 10.77
N PHE A 424 -0.01 -17.02 11.56
CA PHE A 424 1.17 -16.26 11.91
C PHE A 424 2.12 -16.22 10.73
N THR A 425 2.69 -15.06 10.44
CA THR A 425 3.56 -14.85 9.29
C THR A 425 4.84 -14.14 9.72
N ASN A 426 5.99 -14.52 9.15
CA ASN A 426 7.25 -13.84 9.41
C ASN A 426 8.08 -13.67 8.11
N PRO A 427 8.58 -12.46 7.83
CA PRO A 427 9.30 -12.18 6.58
C PRO A 427 10.72 -12.75 6.53
N GLY A 428 11.32 -13.07 7.67
CA GLY A 428 12.75 -13.38 7.73
C GLY A 428 13.63 -12.16 8.00
N GLY A 429 14.81 -12.12 7.37
CA GLY A 429 15.91 -11.22 7.70
C GLY A 429 17.11 -11.97 8.27
N PRO A 430 17.25 -12.15 9.60
CA PRO A 430 16.42 -11.62 10.70
C PRO A 430 16.40 -10.08 10.77
N GLY A 431 15.45 -9.51 11.53
CA GLY A 431 15.28 -8.05 11.66
C GLY A 431 14.30 -7.44 10.65
N GLY A 432 13.70 -8.26 9.79
CA GLY A 432 12.59 -7.83 8.92
C GLY A 432 11.34 -7.50 9.74
N SER A 433 10.66 -6.40 9.39
CA SER A 433 9.39 -6.02 10.02
C SER A 433 8.25 -6.91 9.53
N GLY A 434 7.63 -7.66 10.45
CA GLY A 434 6.38 -8.37 10.19
C GLY A 434 5.23 -7.41 9.89
N VAL A 435 5.24 -6.23 10.54
CA VAL A 435 4.29 -5.15 10.24
C VAL A 435 4.38 -4.72 8.77
N SER A 436 5.58 -4.40 8.30
CA SER A 436 5.81 -4.00 6.90
C SER A 436 5.38 -5.10 5.92
N MET A 437 5.73 -6.35 6.21
CA MET A 437 5.33 -7.47 5.35
C MET A 437 3.80 -7.57 5.25
N LEU A 438 3.08 -7.48 6.37
CA LEU A 438 1.63 -7.66 6.33
C LEU A 438 0.91 -6.48 5.65
N LEU A 439 1.43 -5.26 5.76
CA LEU A 439 0.91 -4.10 5.02
C LEU A 439 1.10 -4.26 3.50
N ARG A 440 2.25 -4.78 3.06
CA ARG A 440 2.56 -4.96 1.63
C ARG A 440 1.90 -6.20 1.02
N ASN A 441 1.87 -7.31 1.76
CA ASN A 441 1.60 -8.65 1.24
C ASN A 441 0.33 -9.29 1.84
N GLY A 442 -0.20 -8.77 2.95
CA GLY A 442 -1.23 -9.44 3.76
C GLY A 442 -2.51 -9.79 3.00
N HIS A 443 -3.00 -8.90 2.12
CA HIS A 443 -4.19 -9.19 1.32
C HIS A 443 -3.99 -10.33 0.32
N ASP A 444 -2.81 -10.39 -0.29
CA ASP A 444 -2.48 -11.43 -1.26
C ASP A 444 -2.24 -12.76 -0.54
N MET A 445 -1.51 -12.76 0.60
CA MET A 445 -1.37 -13.94 1.47
C MET A 445 -2.73 -14.47 1.94
N ARG A 446 -3.61 -13.60 2.43
CA ARG A 446 -4.97 -13.97 2.85
C ARG A 446 -5.76 -14.59 1.70
N ARG A 447 -5.62 -14.05 0.47
CA ARG A 447 -6.29 -14.57 -0.73
C ARG A 447 -5.74 -15.96 -1.11
N THR A 448 -4.42 -16.14 -1.08
CA THR A 448 -3.77 -17.41 -1.40
C THR A 448 -4.20 -18.51 -0.42
N LEU A 449 -4.28 -18.21 0.88
CA LEU A 449 -4.61 -19.20 1.90
C LEU A 449 -6.12 -19.43 2.07
N SER A 450 -6.96 -18.43 1.77
CA SER A 450 -8.41 -18.56 1.95
C SER A 450 -9.07 -19.20 0.73
N GLY A 451 -9.23 -20.53 0.78
CA GLY A 451 -10.00 -21.31 -0.20
C GLY A 451 -11.50 -21.04 -0.16
N SER A 452 -12.30 -21.88 -0.82
CA SER A 452 -13.77 -21.75 -0.83
C SER A 452 -14.42 -22.05 0.52
N SER A 453 -13.80 -22.91 1.32
CA SER A 453 -14.28 -23.52 2.56
C SER A 453 -13.86 -22.76 3.82
N LYS A 454 -12.58 -22.38 3.91
CA LYS A 454 -11.99 -21.71 5.07
C LYS A 454 -11.44 -20.32 4.74
N LYS A 455 -11.66 -19.40 5.68
CA LYS A 455 -11.25 -18.00 5.62
C LYS A 455 -10.35 -17.69 6.80
N TYR A 456 -9.11 -17.31 6.52
CA TYR A 456 -8.10 -17.10 7.56
C TYR A 456 -7.90 -15.61 7.81
N GLU A 457 -7.59 -15.26 9.05
CA GLU A 457 -7.00 -13.96 9.37
C GLU A 457 -5.47 -14.11 9.37
N MET A 458 -4.79 -13.07 8.92
CA MET A 458 -3.33 -13.06 8.87
C MET A 458 -2.81 -12.23 10.04
N LEU A 459 -1.82 -12.74 10.77
CA LEU A 459 -1.16 -12.04 11.84
C LEU A 459 0.34 -11.99 11.56
N SER A 460 0.95 -10.86 11.83
CA SER A 460 2.40 -10.72 11.87
C SER A 460 2.79 -9.83 13.04
N TRP A 461 4.07 -9.85 13.40
CA TRP A 461 4.60 -9.03 14.47
C TRP A 461 6.05 -8.70 14.18
N ASP A 462 6.53 -7.61 14.79
CA ASP A 462 7.96 -7.35 14.82
C ASP A 462 8.57 -8.11 16.01
N PRO A 463 9.56 -9.00 15.81
CA PRO A 463 10.18 -9.71 16.93
C PRO A 463 10.82 -8.77 17.96
N ARG A 464 11.07 -9.27 19.17
CA ARG A 464 11.80 -8.54 20.21
C ARG A 464 13.09 -7.89 19.66
N GLY A 465 13.23 -6.59 19.89
CA GLY A 465 14.37 -5.78 19.46
C GLY A 465 14.29 -5.31 18.01
N VAL A 466 13.23 -5.66 17.28
CA VAL A 466 13.02 -5.33 15.88
C VAL A 466 11.97 -4.23 15.76
N GLN A 467 12.30 -3.15 15.08
CA GLN A 467 11.36 -2.17 14.52
C GLN A 467 10.37 -1.58 15.55
N PHE A 468 9.07 -1.83 15.42
CA PHE A 468 8.06 -1.23 16.30
C PHE A 468 7.99 -1.89 17.68
N THR A 469 8.64 -3.04 17.87
CA THR A 469 8.71 -3.70 19.18
C THR A 469 9.72 -3.00 20.08
N THR A 470 9.27 -2.63 21.28
CA THR A 470 10.08 -1.85 22.24
C THR A 470 10.41 -2.64 23.51
N PRO A 471 11.59 -2.43 24.14
CA PRO A 471 12.66 -1.57 23.66
C PRO A 471 13.31 -2.12 22.38
N VAL A 472 13.75 -1.21 21.52
CA VAL A 472 14.45 -1.53 20.28
C VAL A 472 15.90 -1.89 20.58
N ALA A 473 16.50 -2.79 19.81
CA ALA A 473 17.95 -2.95 19.86
C ALA A 473 18.60 -1.75 19.17
N ASP A 474 19.51 -1.08 19.88
CA ASP A 474 20.17 0.13 19.41
C ASP A 474 21.60 0.22 19.92
N CYS A 475 22.54 0.33 18.99
CA CYS A 475 23.94 0.53 19.31
C CYS A 475 24.32 2.03 19.25
N TYR A 476 23.68 2.81 18.40
CA TYR A 476 24.08 4.19 18.15
C TYR A 476 23.43 5.14 19.18
N GLU A 477 24.06 6.30 19.39
CA GLU A 477 23.49 7.34 20.27
C GLU A 477 22.30 8.03 19.62
N ASP A 478 22.39 8.30 18.32
CA ASP A 478 21.37 8.95 17.52
C ASP A 478 21.40 8.48 16.05
N GLU A 479 20.43 8.95 15.25
CA GLU A 479 20.32 8.64 13.82
C GLU A 479 21.47 9.25 13.00
N LEU A 480 22.06 10.37 13.41
CA LEU A 480 23.16 11.00 12.68
C LEU A 480 24.43 10.13 12.74
N ALA A 481 24.74 9.57 13.91
CA ALA A 481 25.84 8.63 14.10
C ALA A 481 25.63 7.37 13.27
N ARG A 482 24.41 6.84 13.25
CA ARG A 482 24.03 5.68 12.42
C ARG A 482 24.18 5.97 10.93
N ASP A 483 23.64 7.09 10.47
CA ASP A 483 23.68 7.49 9.06
C ASP A 483 25.13 7.77 8.60
N THR A 484 25.97 8.32 9.48
CA THR A 484 27.40 8.51 9.22
C THR A 484 28.13 7.18 9.01
N ASP A 485 27.89 6.19 9.88
CA ASP A 485 28.48 4.85 9.72
C ASP A 485 27.96 4.16 8.44
N ASN A 486 26.68 4.32 8.11
CA ASN A 486 26.09 3.82 6.86
C ASN A 486 26.75 4.43 5.61
N ILE A 487 27.00 5.74 5.60
CA ILE A 487 27.70 6.39 4.50
C ILE A 487 29.13 5.86 4.40
N GLN A 488 29.82 5.68 5.52
CA GLN A 488 31.16 5.09 5.53
C GLN A 488 31.15 3.65 5.00
N ARG A 489 30.16 2.83 5.38
CA ARG A 489 29.98 1.47 4.87
C ARG A 489 29.76 1.45 3.37
N LEU A 490 28.85 2.28 2.85
CA LEU A 490 28.55 2.38 1.42
C LEU A 490 29.75 2.89 0.63
N ALA A 491 30.49 3.89 1.14
CA ALA A 491 31.68 4.42 0.50
C ALA A 491 32.87 3.45 0.45
N ILE A 492 32.93 2.45 1.34
CA ILE A 492 33.92 1.37 1.26
C ILE A 492 33.52 0.31 0.22
N GLY A 493 32.21 0.10 0.02
CA GLY A 493 31.70 -0.98 -0.82
C GLY A 493 31.76 -2.36 -0.14
N PRO A 494 31.42 -3.45 -0.86
CA PRO A 494 31.46 -4.82 -0.35
C PRO A 494 32.87 -5.30 -0.05
N LEU A 495 32.97 -6.49 0.55
CA LEU A 495 34.25 -7.04 1.00
C LEU A 495 35.28 -7.24 -0.14
N ASP A 496 34.81 -7.41 -1.36
CA ASP A 496 35.57 -7.64 -2.60
C ASP A 496 35.67 -6.40 -3.51
N ALA A 497 35.12 -5.24 -3.12
CA ALA A 497 35.05 -4.04 -3.97
C ALA A 497 36.40 -3.50 -4.41
N SER A 498 37.44 -3.71 -3.60
CA SER A 498 38.81 -3.27 -3.87
C SER A 498 39.80 -4.04 -3.00
N PRO A 499 41.11 -4.01 -3.30
CA PRO A 499 42.14 -4.67 -2.48
C PRO A 499 42.14 -4.26 -1.00
N ASP A 500 41.57 -3.09 -0.66
CA ASP A 500 41.52 -2.56 0.69
C ASP A 500 40.12 -2.65 1.35
N ALA A 501 39.07 -2.95 0.59
CA ALA A 501 37.70 -2.93 1.07
C ALA A 501 37.49 -3.85 2.28
N LEU A 502 37.92 -5.12 2.19
CA LEU A 502 37.88 -6.07 3.31
C LEU A 502 38.58 -5.54 4.58
N ARG A 503 39.75 -4.88 4.44
CA ARG A 503 40.48 -4.37 5.61
C ARG A 503 39.73 -3.21 6.28
N ARG A 504 39.19 -2.29 5.49
CA ARG A 504 38.41 -1.14 5.99
C ARG A 504 37.06 -1.57 6.57
N GLN A 505 36.38 -2.50 5.91
CA GLN A 505 35.14 -3.12 6.41
C GLN A 505 35.38 -3.81 7.75
N TRP A 506 36.46 -4.61 7.85
CA TRP A 506 36.86 -5.25 9.10
C TRP A 506 37.16 -4.24 10.21
N ALA A 507 37.98 -3.21 9.94
CA ALA A 507 38.28 -2.20 10.95
C ALA A 507 37.01 -1.47 11.43
N ARG A 508 36.09 -1.11 10.52
CA ARG A 508 34.81 -0.51 10.87
C ARG A 508 33.97 -1.43 11.76
N ILE A 509 33.85 -2.71 11.40
CA ILE A 509 32.98 -3.63 12.13
C ILE A 509 33.49 -3.93 13.55
N GLN A 510 34.81 -3.86 13.77
CA GLN A 510 35.40 -3.94 15.11
C GLN A 510 35.06 -2.72 15.98
N GLY A 511 34.78 -1.57 15.38
CA GLY A 511 34.21 -0.40 16.08
C GLY A 511 32.72 -0.59 16.39
N TYR A 512 31.94 -1.02 15.39
CA TYR A 512 30.51 -1.30 15.55
C TYR A 512 30.20 -2.29 16.69
N GLY A 513 30.88 -3.44 16.73
CA GLY A 513 30.64 -4.42 17.79
C GLY A 513 30.97 -3.90 19.19
N ARG A 514 32.01 -3.07 19.33
CA ARG A 514 32.32 -2.39 20.60
C ARG A 514 31.23 -1.41 21.01
N LEU A 515 30.74 -0.61 20.07
CA LEU A 515 29.61 0.31 20.30
C LEU A 515 28.38 -0.44 20.83
N CYS A 516 28.04 -1.58 20.24
CA CYS A 516 26.93 -2.43 20.71
C CYS A 516 27.19 -3.08 22.08
N THR A 517 28.46 -3.22 22.48
CA THR A 517 28.88 -3.87 23.74
C THR A 517 29.07 -2.88 24.90
N GLU A 518 29.29 -1.59 24.63
CA GLU A 518 29.48 -0.57 25.68
C GLU A 518 28.14 -0.14 26.32
N LYS A 519 27.00 -0.48 25.70
CA LYS A 519 25.64 -0.07 26.11
C LYS A 519 24.72 -1.10 26.82
N PRO A 520 25.04 -2.39 27.06
CA PRO A 520 24.09 -3.30 27.70
C PRO A 520 24.00 -3.01 29.21
N GLY A 521 23.26 -1.95 29.55
CA GLY A 521 22.80 -1.67 30.90
C GLY A 521 21.62 -2.56 31.30
N ASN A 522 21.19 -2.42 32.56
CA ASN A 522 19.96 -3.02 33.08
C ASN A 522 18.77 -2.58 32.19
N GLY A 523 18.11 -3.53 31.52
CA GLY A 523 16.99 -3.27 30.60
C GLY A 523 17.31 -3.28 29.09
N SER A 524 18.56 -3.58 28.66
CA SER A 524 18.86 -3.79 27.23
C SER A 524 18.22 -5.07 26.68
N ILE A 525 17.64 -4.99 25.47
CA ILE A 525 16.99 -6.14 24.80
C ILE A 525 17.97 -7.05 24.06
N ILE A 526 19.18 -6.59 23.77
CA ILE A 526 20.15 -7.30 22.93
C ILE A 526 20.41 -8.75 23.42
N PRO A 527 20.67 -9.02 24.72
CA PRO A 527 20.90 -10.37 25.21
C PRO A 527 19.67 -11.30 25.12
N PHE A 528 18.50 -10.73 24.89
CA PHE A 528 17.22 -11.42 24.95
C PHE A 528 16.57 -11.59 23.57
N ALA A 529 17.16 -11.07 22.49
CA ALA A 529 16.56 -10.99 21.17
C ALA A 529 16.58 -12.30 20.35
N THR A 530 17.12 -13.40 20.89
CA THR A 530 17.31 -14.67 20.17
C THR A 530 16.03 -15.31 19.65
N THR A 531 16.17 -16.17 18.63
CA THR A 531 15.07 -16.99 18.08
C THR A 531 14.35 -17.79 19.16
N ALA A 532 15.07 -18.33 20.15
CA ALA A 532 14.49 -19.10 21.26
C ALA A 532 13.48 -18.26 22.08
N SER A 533 13.84 -17.02 22.38
CA SER A 533 12.98 -16.09 23.11
C SER A 533 11.79 -15.65 22.26
N VAL A 534 11.99 -15.41 20.96
CA VAL A 534 10.90 -15.14 20.01
C VAL A 534 9.92 -16.32 19.90
N CYS A 535 10.40 -17.56 19.96
CA CYS A 535 9.52 -18.74 19.98
C CYS A 535 8.63 -18.76 21.23
N ARG A 536 9.14 -18.35 22.39
CA ARG A 536 8.31 -18.24 23.61
C ARG A 536 7.30 -17.08 23.51
N ASP A 537 7.67 -15.97 22.88
CA ASP A 537 6.73 -14.89 22.53
C ASP A 537 5.59 -15.42 21.67
N MET A 538 5.87 -16.28 20.68
CA MET A 538 4.84 -16.91 19.83
C MET A 538 3.88 -17.79 20.60
N VAL A 539 4.38 -18.54 21.59
CA VAL A 539 3.54 -19.32 22.51
C VAL A 539 2.61 -18.39 23.30
N GLU A 540 3.14 -17.29 23.83
CA GLU A 540 2.34 -16.30 24.57
C GLU A 540 1.27 -15.66 23.69
N MET A 541 1.62 -15.28 22.46
CA MET A 541 0.67 -14.67 21.52
C MET A 541 -0.50 -15.60 21.21
N VAL A 542 -0.26 -16.89 20.95
CA VAL A 542 -1.35 -17.82 20.65
C VAL A 542 -2.23 -18.12 21.87
N ASP A 543 -1.64 -18.14 23.08
CA ASP A 543 -2.40 -18.26 24.33
C ASP A 543 -3.31 -17.04 24.54
N LYS A 544 -2.78 -15.82 24.31
CA LYS A 544 -3.56 -14.58 24.45
C LYS A 544 -4.66 -14.41 23.39
N ILE A 545 -4.44 -14.91 22.18
CA ILE A 545 -5.49 -14.96 21.14
C ILE A 545 -6.62 -15.90 21.56
N ASP A 546 -6.27 -17.07 22.10
CA ASP A 546 -7.27 -18.04 22.59
C ASP A 546 -8.05 -17.51 23.80
N GLU A 547 -7.38 -16.88 24.76
CA GLU A 547 -8.01 -16.18 25.89
C GLU A 547 -9.00 -15.11 25.41
N LEU A 548 -8.56 -14.20 24.52
CA LEU A 548 -9.42 -13.13 23.98
C LEU A 548 -10.66 -13.70 23.31
N ARG A 549 -10.50 -14.73 22.47
CA ARG A 549 -11.64 -15.38 21.81
C ARG A 549 -12.61 -15.96 22.83
N LYS A 550 -12.13 -16.70 23.83
CA LYS A 550 -12.98 -17.32 24.87
C LYS A 550 -13.81 -16.27 25.61
N GLU A 551 -13.23 -15.12 25.93
CA GLU A 551 -13.96 -14.01 26.55
C GLU A 551 -15.02 -13.40 25.62
N GLU A 552 -14.70 -13.15 24.35
CA GLU A 552 -15.64 -12.59 23.37
C GLU A 552 -16.85 -13.51 23.14
N ALA A 553 -16.66 -14.83 23.15
CA ALA A 553 -17.77 -15.80 23.08
C ALA A 553 -18.63 -15.82 24.34
N ALA A 554 -18.01 -15.75 25.52
CA ALA A 554 -18.74 -15.69 26.77
C ALA A 554 -19.63 -14.43 26.85
N ALA A 555 -19.18 -13.33 26.25
CA ALA A 555 -19.94 -12.07 26.20
C ALA A 555 -21.09 -12.07 25.18
N SER A 556 -21.00 -12.86 24.10
CA SER A 556 -21.97 -12.82 23.00
C SER A 556 -23.13 -13.82 23.16
N GLN A 557 -22.93 -15.00 23.76
CA GLN A 557 -23.99 -16.01 23.99
C GLN A 557 -23.70 -16.95 25.19
N PRO A 558 -24.20 -16.66 26.41
CA PRO A 558 -23.86 -17.43 27.62
C PRO A 558 -24.28 -18.92 27.63
N GLU A 559 -25.37 -19.28 26.95
CA GLU A 559 -25.91 -20.67 26.97
C GLU A 559 -25.38 -21.57 25.84
N GLN A 560 -25.01 -21.01 24.67
CA GLN A 560 -24.42 -21.76 23.54
C GLN A 560 -22.89 -21.87 23.62
N SER A 561 -22.21 -20.93 24.30
CA SER A 561 -20.76 -20.92 24.47
C SER A 561 -20.21 -22.11 25.29
N LEU A 562 -21.05 -22.73 26.12
CA LEU A 562 -20.70 -23.89 26.94
C LEU A 562 -20.58 -25.22 26.17
N GLU A 563 -21.03 -25.32 24.91
CA GLU A 563 -20.87 -26.55 24.11
C GLU A 563 -19.94 -26.39 22.91
N LEU A 564 -19.96 -25.25 22.22
CA LEU A 564 -19.20 -25.03 20.97
C LEU A 564 -17.68 -24.83 21.19
N ARG A 565 -17.23 -24.56 22.41
CA ARG A 565 -15.81 -24.32 22.74
C ARG A 565 -15.28 -25.17 23.90
N LYS A 566 -15.97 -26.27 24.24
CA LYS A 566 -15.44 -27.35 25.11
C LYS A 566 -14.39 -28.17 24.36
N VAL A 567 -13.32 -27.52 23.88
CA VAL A 567 -12.13 -28.23 23.43
C VAL A 567 -11.10 -28.04 24.52
N LYS A 568 -10.74 -29.13 25.19
CA LYS A 568 -9.71 -29.20 26.24
C LYS A 568 -8.28 -29.08 25.68
N ASP A 569 -8.12 -28.55 24.47
CA ASP A 569 -6.86 -28.63 23.73
C ASP A 569 -6.04 -27.36 23.91
N VAL A 570 -4.72 -27.55 24.00
CA VAL A 570 -3.73 -26.49 24.08
C VAL A 570 -3.75 -25.67 22.77
N PRO A 571 -3.75 -24.32 22.82
CA PRO A 571 -3.76 -23.48 21.62
C PRO A 571 -2.54 -23.72 20.73
N ARG A 572 -2.76 -23.85 19.42
CA ARG A 572 -1.72 -24.19 18.43
C ARG A 572 -1.65 -23.14 17.33
N ILE A 573 -0.43 -22.85 16.86
CA ILE A 573 -0.21 -21.89 15.78
C ILE A 573 -0.48 -22.52 14.41
N GLN A 574 -0.98 -21.70 13.50
CA GLN A 574 -0.77 -21.87 12.07
C GLN A 574 0.31 -20.89 11.65
N TYR A 575 1.33 -21.31 10.92
CA TYR A 575 2.51 -20.51 10.63
C TYR A 575 2.92 -20.59 9.16
N TRP A 576 3.29 -19.45 8.58
CA TRP A 576 3.95 -19.35 7.29
C TRP A 576 5.15 -18.40 7.36
N GLY A 577 6.36 -18.97 7.39
CA GLY A 577 7.61 -18.22 7.54
C GLY A 577 8.49 -18.29 6.30
N PHE A 578 9.09 -17.15 5.95
CA PHE A 578 9.95 -17.03 4.77
C PHE A 578 11.41 -16.79 5.17
N SER A 579 12.38 -17.34 4.43
CA SER A 579 13.80 -17.01 4.63
C SER A 579 14.27 -17.35 6.05
N TYR A 580 14.82 -16.40 6.84
CA TYR A 580 15.05 -16.61 8.28
C TYR A 580 13.79 -17.04 9.06
N GLY A 581 12.58 -16.70 8.59
CA GLY A 581 11.34 -17.26 9.13
C GLY A 581 11.28 -18.79 9.07
N SER A 582 12.02 -19.43 8.16
CA SER A 582 12.21 -20.89 8.17
C SER A 582 13.03 -21.38 9.37
N ILE A 583 14.05 -20.62 9.81
CA ILE A 583 14.79 -20.87 11.05
C ILE A 583 13.87 -20.74 12.25
N LEU A 584 13.07 -19.67 12.30
CA LEU A 584 12.10 -19.44 13.37
C LEU A 584 11.06 -20.57 13.42
N GLY A 585 10.53 -20.99 12.27
CA GLY A 585 9.60 -22.11 12.15
C GLY A 585 10.20 -23.44 12.61
N ASN A 586 11.41 -23.80 12.14
CA ASN A 586 12.11 -25.01 12.57
C ASN A 586 12.43 -24.99 14.07
N THR A 587 12.85 -23.85 14.61
CA THR A 587 13.13 -23.68 16.04
C THR A 587 11.84 -23.83 16.86
N PHE A 588 10.76 -23.17 16.45
CA PHE A 588 9.47 -23.27 17.13
C PHE A 588 8.95 -24.71 17.13
N ALA A 589 9.01 -25.40 15.99
CA ALA A 589 8.57 -26.78 15.88
C ALA A 589 9.38 -27.72 16.78
N SER A 590 10.68 -27.46 16.93
CA SER A 590 11.58 -28.27 17.75
C SER A 590 11.41 -28.02 19.24
N MET A 591 11.24 -26.75 19.64
CA MET A 591 11.07 -26.36 21.05
C MET A 591 9.65 -26.62 21.55
N TYR A 592 8.64 -26.40 20.71
CA TYR A 592 7.22 -26.43 21.07
C TYR A 592 6.39 -27.28 20.09
N PRO A 593 6.73 -28.55 19.84
CA PRO A 593 6.03 -29.39 18.87
C PRO A 593 4.52 -29.52 19.16
N GLY A 594 4.15 -29.57 20.45
CA GLY A 594 2.74 -29.60 20.89
C GLY A 594 1.96 -28.30 20.66
N ARG A 595 2.62 -27.22 20.24
CA ARG A 595 2.00 -25.93 19.90
C ARG A 595 1.90 -25.72 18.38
N VAL A 596 2.28 -26.72 17.57
CA VAL A 596 2.17 -26.66 16.11
C VAL A 596 0.83 -27.23 15.65
N GLY A 597 0.05 -26.40 14.96
CA GLY A 597 -1.20 -26.78 14.29
C GLY A 597 -0.97 -27.04 12.81
N ARG A 598 -0.48 -26.02 12.10
CA ARG A 598 -0.02 -26.09 10.71
C ARG A 598 1.25 -25.25 10.58
N LEU A 599 2.27 -25.77 9.94
CA LEU A 599 3.53 -25.05 9.78
C LEU A 599 4.04 -25.19 8.36
N ILE A 600 4.19 -24.05 7.70
CA ILE A 600 4.69 -23.86 6.35
C ILE A 600 5.97 -23.03 6.47
N VAL A 601 7.05 -23.54 5.89
CA VAL A 601 8.30 -22.79 5.74
C VAL A 601 8.65 -22.72 4.27
N ASP A 602 9.04 -21.54 3.79
CA ASP A 602 9.26 -21.27 2.37
C ASP A 602 10.55 -20.46 2.14
N GLY A 603 11.44 -20.94 1.27
CA GLY A 603 12.80 -20.40 1.15
C GLY A 603 13.63 -20.77 2.38
N ILE A 604 14.17 -22.00 2.37
CA ILE A 604 14.68 -22.66 3.56
C ILE A 604 16.15 -22.35 3.80
N ALA A 605 16.47 -21.81 4.97
CA ALA A 605 17.84 -21.67 5.45
C ALA A 605 18.28 -22.93 6.22
N ASP A 606 19.54 -23.31 6.07
CA ASP A 606 20.13 -24.40 6.85
C ASP A 606 20.30 -23.98 8.30
N SER A 607 19.45 -24.50 9.18
CA SER A 607 19.41 -24.11 10.58
C SER A 607 20.69 -24.50 11.34
N ASN A 608 21.39 -25.56 10.90
CA ASN A 608 22.65 -25.97 11.52
C ASN A 608 23.80 -25.02 11.14
N ASP A 609 23.88 -24.63 9.85
CA ASP A 609 24.85 -23.64 9.38
C ASP A 609 24.60 -22.26 10.01
N TYR A 610 23.32 -21.88 10.18
CA TYR A 610 22.93 -20.63 10.84
C TYR A 610 23.39 -20.57 12.31
N VAL A 611 23.04 -21.56 13.14
CA VAL A 611 23.45 -21.54 14.57
C VAL A 611 24.93 -21.78 14.78
N ALA A 612 25.63 -22.40 13.83
CA ALA A 612 27.10 -22.44 13.82
C ALA A 612 27.73 -21.06 13.51
N GLY A 613 26.92 -20.04 13.20
CA GLY A 613 27.38 -18.74 12.75
C GLY A 613 28.05 -18.79 11.38
N GLY A 614 27.74 -19.79 10.56
CA GLY A 614 28.40 -20.12 9.30
C GLY A 614 28.03 -19.17 8.17
N TRP A 615 26.76 -19.17 7.76
CA TRP A 615 26.23 -18.45 6.58
C TRP A 615 26.90 -18.87 5.26
N LYS A 616 27.33 -20.13 5.18
CA LYS A 616 28.11 -20.70 4.07
C LYS A 616 27.25 -21.43 3.06
N THR A 617 26.02 -21.77 3.40
CA THR A 617 25.16 -22.66 2.60
C THR A 617 24.09 -21.90 1.82
N ASN A 618 24.27 -20.58 1.64
CA ASN A 618 23.27 -19.69 1.07
C ASN A 618 23.44 -19.43 -0.43
N LEU A 619 24.68 -19.31 -0.94
CA LEU A 619 24.92 -18.80 -2.29
C LEU A 619 25.05 -19.87 -3.38
N GLN A 620 24.74 -21.13 -3.04
CA GLN A 620 25.08 -22.29 -3.87
C GLN A 620 24.25 -22.41 -5.17
N ASP A 621 23.16 -21.66 -5.29
CA ASP A 621 22.35 -21.55 -6.51
C ASP A 621 22.40 -20.14 -7.14
N THR A 622 23.10 -19.17 -6.54
CA THR A 622 23.10 -17.76 -7.00
C THR A 622 23.64 -17.61 -8.41
N GLU A 623 24.80 -18.19 -8.73
CA GLU A 623 25.39 -18.06 -10.08
C GLU A 623 24.55 -18.75 -11.14
N LYS A 624 23.89 -19.86 -10.81
CA LYS A 624 22.95 -20.50 -11.73
C LYS A 624 21.79 -19.56 -12.06
N LEU A 625 21.35 -18.76 -11.10
CA LEU A 625 20.29 -17.78 -11.31
C LEU A 625 20.78 -16.54 -12.08
N VAL A 626 22.03 -16.14 -11.90
CA VAL A 626 22.70 -15.13 -12.75
C VAL A 626 22.79 -15.62 -14.20
N ASP A 627 23.27 -16.84 -14.42
CA ASP A 627 23.32 -17.46 -15.75
C ASP A 627 21.92 -17.57 -16.36
N TYR A 628 20.92 -17.99 -15.57
CA TYR A 628 19.52 -18.06 -16.00
C TYR A 628 18.98 -16.70 -16.47
N PHE A 629 19.37 -15.57 -15.86
CA PHE A 629 18.99 -14.24 -16.35
C PHE A 629 19.52 -14.00 -17.77
N TYR A 630 20.79 -14.30 -18.04
CA TYR A 630 21.39 -14.11 -19.36
C TYR A 630 20.82 -15.09 -20.39
N GLU A 631 20.69 -16.37 -20.03
CA GLU A 631 20.10 -17.41 -20.86
C GLU A 631 18.69 -17.01 -21.31
N THR A 632 17.82 -16.68 -20.35
CA THR A 632 16.44 -16.33 -20.67
C THR A 632 16.30 -14.95 -21.31
N CYS A 633 17.20 -13.99 -21.02
CA CYS A 633 17.26 -12.72 -21.76
C CYS A 633 17.56 -12.93 -23.25
N PHE A 634 18.51 -13.83 -23.56
CA PHE A 634 18.84 -14.19 -24.94
C PHE A 634 17.66 -14.83 -25.66
N GLU A 635 16.97 -15.77 -25.00
CA GLU A 635 15.76 -16.41 -25.53
C GLU A 635 14.59 -15.43 -25.72
N ALA A 636 14.46 -14.46 -24.82
CA ALA A 636 13.38 -13.47 -24.83
C ALA A 636 13.51 -12.44 -25.96
N LYS A 637 14.68 -12.31 -26.60
CA LYS A 637 14.95 -11.43 -27.76
C LYS A 637 14.47 -10.00 -27.50
N GLU A 638 13.51 -9.50 -28.27
CA GLU A 638 12.98 -8.13 -28.21
C GLU A 638 12.39 -7.76 -26.83
N LYS A 639 12.00 -8.75 -26.02
CA LYS A 639 11.55 -8.52 -24.64
C LYS A 639 12.69 -8.18 -23.67
N CYS A 640 13.94 -8.50 -24.03
CA CYS A 640 15.12 -8.14 -23.24
C CYS A 640 15.94 -7.05 -23.93
N ALA A 641 16.02 -5.86 -23.31
CA ALA A 641 16.75 -4.73 -23.88
C ALA A 641 18.26 -4.97 -24.07
N LEU A 642 18.84 -5.96 -23.42
CA LEU A 642 20.25 -6.34 -23.61
C LEU A 642 20.48 -7.19 -24.86
N SER A 643 19.46 -7.86 -25.38
CA SER A 643 19.57 -8.69 -26.58
C SER A 643 19.84 -7.85 -27.82
N ARG A 644 20.66 -8.37 -28.75
CA ARG A 644 20.93 -7.80 -30.07
C ARG A 644 20.75 -8.86 -31.13
N THR A 645 20.41 -8.45 -32.35
CA THR A 645 20.33 -9.35 -33.51
C THR A 645 21.67 -9.98 -33.89
N SER A 646 22.79 -9.42 -33.40
CA SER A 646 24.14 -9.94 -33.60
C SER A 646 24.54 -11.03 -32.61
N ASP A 647 23.79 -11.19 -31.50
CA ASP A 647 24.13 -12.14 -30.45
C ASP A 647 23.86 -13.57 -30.95
N LYS A 648 24.84 -14.46 -30.79
CA LYS A 648 24.78 -15.87 -31.23
C LYS A 648 24.52 -16.82 -30.08
N GLN A 649 24.86 -16.40 -28.86
CA GLN A 649 24.72 -17.16 -27.63
C GLN A 649 24.55 -16.19 -26.46
N TRP A 650 23.98 -16.65 -25.35
CA TRP A 650 23.72 -15.80 -24.19
C TRP A 650 24.99 -15.19 -23.56
N GLN A 651 26.13 -15.84 -23.73
CA GLN A 651 27.44 -15.33 -23.29
C GLN A 651 27.80 -14.01 -23.94
N ASP A 652 27.33 -13.73 -25.17
CA ASP A 652 27.59 -12.45 -25.84
C ASP A 652 26.93 -11.27 -25.09
N ILE A 653 25.81 -11.54 -24.40
CA ILE A 653 25.15 -10.56 -23.51
C ILE A 653 25.95 -10.40 -22.22
N ARG A 654 26.36 -11.51 -21.59
CA ARG A 654 27.18 -11.51 -20.37
C ARG A 654 28.49 -10.75 -20.59
N ASP A 655 29.23 -11.07 -21.65
CA ASP A 655 30.50 -10.42 -21.99
C ASP A 655 30.36 -8.90 -22.11
N ARG A 656 29.21 -8.42 -22.61
CA ARG A 656 28.93 -6.98 -22.72
C ARG A 656 28.70 -6.32 -21.36
N VAL A 657 28.02 -7.01 -20.45
CA VAL A 657 27.83 -6.55 -19.07
C VAL A 657 29.15 -6.59 -18.31
N ASP A 658 29.94 -7.66 -18.47
CA ASP A 658 31.27 -7.80 -17.86
C ASP A 658 32.23 -6.70 -18.37
N GLN A 659 32.15 -6.33 -19.65
CA GLN A 659 32.88 -5.18 -20.19
C GLN A 659 32.40 -3.85 -19.60
N LEU A 660 31.11 -3.68 -19.30
CA LEU A 660 30.61 -2.50 -18.59
C LEU A 660 31.20 -2.44 -17.17
N VAL A 661 31.12 -3.55 -16.42
CA VAL A 661 31.69 -3.66 -15.07
C VAL A 661 33.17 -3.31 -15.08
N LYS A 662 33.95 -3.96 -15.95
CA LYS A 662 35.39 -3.73 -16.10
C LYS A 662 35.72 -2.28 -16.45
N ARG A 663 34.99 -1.65 -17.38
CA ARG A 663 35.21 -0.24 -17.73
C ARG A 663 34.98 0.68 -16.55
N LEU A 664 33.94 0.43 -15.75
CA LEU A 664 33.61 1.25 -14.59
C LEU A 664 34.57 1.02 -13.41
N ASP A 665 35.17 -0.17 -13.29
CA ASP A 665 36.23 -0.44 -12.31
C ASP A 665 37.56 0.22 -12.71
N GLU A 666 37.90 0.20 -14.00
CA GLU A 666 39.10 0.86 -14.53
C GLU A 666 38.98 2.40 -14.50
N ALA A 667 37.79 2.93 -14.77
CA ALA A 667 37.52 4.37 -14.78
C ALA A 667 36.12 4.68 -14.21
N PRO A 668 35.99 4.80 -12.88
CA PRO A 668 34.72 5.14 -12.23
C PRO A 668 34.14 6.46 -12.74
N VAL A 669 32.81 6.53 -12.83
CA VAL A 669 32.12 7.69 -13.40
C VAL A 669 31.49 8.52 -12.28
N ALA A 670 31.72 9.83 -12.32
CA ALA A 670 31.01 10.78 -11.47
C ALA A 670 29.64 11.11 -12.09
N VAL A 671 28.56 10.88 -11.34
CA VAL A 671 27.19 11.12 -11.78
C VAL A 671 26.50 12.09 -10.82
N LEU A 672 25.86 13.12 -11.37
CA LEU A 672 25.16 14.14 -10.60
C LEU A 672 23.70 13.72 -10.36
N ASN A 673 23.25 13.76 -9.10
CA ASN A 673 21.83 13.63 -8.75
C ASN A 673 21.41 14.80 -7.86
N GLY A 674 21.01 15.90 -8.50
CA GLY A 674 20.62 17.13 -7.80
C GLY A 674 21.80 17.80 -7.08
N LYS A 675 21.87 17.64 -5.75
CA LYS A 675 22.80 18.39 -4.87
C LYS A 675 24.10 17.66 -4.51
N VAL A 676 24.22 16.35 -4.80
CA VAL A 676 25.39 15.55 -4.42
C VAL A 676 26.03 14.85 -5.64
N THR A 677 27.34 14.71 -5.59
CA THR A 677 28.12 13.92 -6.55
C THR A 677 28.15 12.47 -6.09
N ASN A 678 27.77 11.55 -6.97
CA ASN A 678 27.88 10.11 -6.75
C ASN A 678 28.99 9.53 -7.62
N ILE A 679 29.61 8.44 -7.15
CA ILE A 679 30.62 7.68 -7.89
C ILE A 679 30.00 6.34 -8.23
N LEU A 680 30.02 5.98 -9.51
CA LEU A 680 29.53 4.70 -9.99
C LEU A 680 30.71 3.84 -10.46
N THR A 681 30.74 2.60 -9.98
CA THR A 681 31.77 1.59 -10.18
C THR A 681 31.17 0.33 -10.82
N GLY A 682 32.00 -0.65 -11.20
CA GLY A 682 31.52 -1.93 -11.69
C GLY A 682 30.68 -2.67 -10.64
N TYR A 683 30.99 -2.47 -9.36
CA TYR A 683 30.19 -3.02 -8.27
C TYR A 683 28.72 -2.54 -8.30
N ASP A 684 28.44 -1.29 -8.66
CA ASP A 684 27.05 -0.79 -8.70
C ASP A 684 26.22 -1.51 -9.77
N VAL A 685 26.86 -1.94 -10.87
CA VAL A 685 26.23 -2.79 -11.89
C VAL A 685 25.97 -4.19 -11.31
N ILE A 686 26.93 -4.79 -10.61
CA ILE A 686 26.74 -6.09 -9.97
C ILE A 686 25.63 -6.03 -8.90
N LEU A 687 25.63 -5.00 -8.06
CA LEU A 687 24.63 -4.79 -7.02
C LEU A 687 23.22 -4.61 -7.59
N SER A 688 23.09 -4.09 -8.82
CA SER A 688 21.80 -3.98 -9.49
C SER A 688 21.11 -5.33 -9.69
N PHE A 689 21.83 -6.47 -9.68
CA PHE A 689 21.26 -7.81 -9.73
C PHE A 689 20.59 -8.24 -8.42
N LYS A 690 20.95 -7.65 -7.27
CA LYS A 690 20.45 -8.06 -5.93
C LYS A 690 18.94 -8.21 -5.86
N ASN A 691 18.21 -7.13 -6.10
CA ASN A 691 16.75 -7.14 -6.00
C ASN A 691 16.08 -7.95 -7.13
N PRO A 692 16.55 -7.87 -8.40
CA PRO A 692 16.04 -8.70 -9.48
C PRO A 692 16.20 -10.20 -9.27
N LEU A 693 17.31 -10.71 -8.72
CA LEU A 693 17.44 -12.15 -8.46
C LEU A 693 16.49 -12.62 -7.34
N TYR A 694 16.13 -11.75 -6.39
CA TYR A 694 15.12 -12.08 -5.37
C TYR A 694 13.70 -12.17 -5.96
N ALA A 695 13.35 -11.29 -6.89
CA ALA A 695 12.03 -11.23 -7.51
C ALA A 695 12.09 -11.16 -9.05
N PRO A 696 12.56 -12.22 -9.74
CA PRO A 696 12.84 -12.20 -11.18
C PRO A 696 11.65 -11.74 -12.03
N TYR A 697 10.48 -12.26 -11.71
CA TYR A 697 9.24 -12.08 -12.48
C TYR A 697 8.73 -10.65 -12.55
N THR A 698 9.13 -9.79 -11.61
CA THR A 698 8.72 -8.38 -11.59
C THR A 698 9.87 -7.43 -11.94
N ARG A 699 11.11 -7.94 -12.08
CA ARG A 699 12.31 -7.07 -12.08
C ARG A 699 13.33 -7.37 -13.18
N PHE A 700 13.28 -8.52 -13.86
CA PHE A 700 14.23 -8.82 -14.93
C PHE A 700 14.17 -7.83 -16.10
N ILE A 701 12.96 -7.43 -16.52
CA ILE A 701 12.78 -6.41 -17.56
C ILE A 701 13.40 -5.07 -17.14
N LYS A 702 13.14 -4.64 -15.89
CA LYS A 702 13.72 -3.41 -15.34
C LYS A 702 15.25 -3.47 -15.31
N LEU A 703 15.82 -4.56 -14.81
CA LEU A 703 17.26 -4.78 -14.78
C LEU A 703 17.89 -4.71 -16.18
N ALA A 704 17.31 -5.41 -17.15
CA ALA A 704 17.80 -5.40 -18.53
C ALA A 704 17.81 -3.98 -19.12
N ASN A 705 16.76 -3.19 -18.87
CA ASN A 705 16.68 -1.80 -19.31
C ASN A 705 17.73 -0.91 -18.63
N GLU A 706 17.92 -1.05 -17.32
CA GLU A 706 18.90 -0.29 -16.54
C GLU A 706 20.33 -0.55 -17.02
N ILE A 707 20.70 -1.82 -17.18
CA ILE A 707 22.02 -2.21 -17.67
C ILE A 707 22.21 -1.77 -19.12
N ASN A 708 21.17 -1.90 -19.97
CA ASN A 708 21.27 -1.47 -21.37
C ASN A 708 21.54 0.04 -21.48
N ALA A 709 20.81 0.84 -20.70
CA ALA A 709 21.02 2.28 -20.65
C ALA A 709 22.46 2.62 -20.20
N ALA A 710 22.98 1.92 -19.19
CA ALA A 710 24.35 2.12 -18.71
C ALA A 710 25.41 1.70 -19.75
N ILE A 711 25.17 0.65 -20.53
CA ILE A 711 26.02 0.28 -21.67
C ILE A 711 26.08 1.43 -22.71
N GLU A 712 24.95 2.09 -22.94
CA GLU A 712 24.81 3.25 -23.84
C GLU A 712 25.33 4.58 -23.22
N GLY A 713 25.83 4.55 -21.98
CA GLY A 713 26.39 5.70 -21.28
C GLY A 713 25.38 6.52 -20.46
N ASN A 714 24.13 6.06 -20.34
CA ASN A 714 23.13 6.65 -19.46
C ASN A 714 23.07 5.91 -18.12
N TYR A 715 23.67 6.50 -17.10
CA TYR A 715 23.80 5.91 -15.76
C TYR A 715 22.67 6.26 -14.79
N THR A 716 21.69 7.08 -15.19
CA THR A 716 20.70 7.65 -14.26
C THR A 716 19.91 6.57 -13.53
N ALA A 717 19.41 5.54 -14.22
CA ALA A 717 18.55 4.53 -13.60
C ALA A 717 19.31 3.60 -12.65
N ILE A 718 20.54 3.19 -13.00
CA ILE A 718 21.41 2.44 -12.07
C ILE A 718 21.75 3.30 -10.87
N LEU A 719 22.04 4.60 -11.06
CA LEU A 719 22.31 5.49 -9.94
C LEU A 719 21.10 5.66 -9.02
N GLU A 720 19.89 5.83 -9.56
CA GLU A 720 18.67 5.91 -8.74
C GLU A 720 18.51 4.66 -7.87
N SER A 721 18.74 3.48 -8.45
CA SER A 721 18.72 2.22 -7.72
C SER A 721 19.82 2.12 -6.65
N ALA A 722 21.05 2.54 -6.97
CA ALA A 722 22.20 2.50 -6.04
C ALA A 722 22.08 3.55 -4.91
N SER A 723 21.57 4.75 -5.21
CA SER A 723 21.45 5.86 -4.26
C SER A 723 20.25 5.72 -3.31
N ALA A 724 19.32 4.80 -3.56
CA ALA A 724 18.20 4.52 -2.67
C ALA A 724 18.65 4.04 -1.27
N GLU A 725 19.82 3.40 -1.15
CA GLU A 725 20.39 2.96 0.13
C GLU A 725 21.13 4.08 0.89
N ILE A 726 21.40 5.23 0.26
CA ILE A 726 22.11 6.35 0.89
C ILE A 726 21.17 7.07 1.86
N PRO A 727 21.53 7.18 3.16
CA PRO A 727 20.73 7.92 4.10
C PRO A 727 20.62 9.40 3.74
N LYS A 728 19.42 9.96 3.91
CA LYS A 728 19.19 11.39 3.70
C LYS A 728 19.65 12.17 4.94
N ILE A 729 20.90 12.63 4.94
CA ILE A 729 21.55 13.28 6.10
C ILE A 729 20.78 14.50 6.60
N ASP A 730 20.15 15.25 5.68
CA ASP A 730 19.32 16.39 6.04
C ASP A 730 18.20 15.99 6.98
N GLN A 731 17.67 14.75 6.88
CA GLN A 731 16.68 14.12 7.76
C GLN A 731 17.18 13.93 9.18
N ALA A 732 18.38 13.37 9.34
CA ALA A 732 19.02 13.15 10.63
C ALA A 732 19.27 14.46 11.40
N CYS A 733 19.61 15.55 10.70
CA CYS A 733 19.86 16.85 11.33
C CYS A 733 18.59 17.59 11.79
N THR A 734 17.44 17.24 11.21
CA THR A 734 16.09 17.72 11.57
C THR A 734 15.56 17.34 12.91
N HIS A 735 15.73 16.06 13.14
CA HIS A 735 15.15 15.34 14.24
C HIS A 735 16.28 14.53 14.85
N PRO A 736 17.26 15.18 15.50
CA PRO A 736 18.38 14.49 16.12
C PRO A 736 17.92 13.46 17.17
N ASN A 737 16.69 13.62 17.68
CA ASN A 737 16.03 12.71 18.62
C ASN A 737 14.84 11.93 18.01
N ALA A 738 14.65 11.92 16.68
CA ALA A 738 13.56 11.13 16.09
C ALA A 738 13.78 9.63 16.30
N THR A 739 12.74 8.97 16.77
CA THR A 739 12.58 7.51 16.79
C THR A 739 11.96 7.02 15.48
N ASP A 740 12.33 7.64 14.36
CA ASP A 740 11.80 7.27 13.04
C ASP A 740 12.11 5.80 12.71
N LEU A 741 11.23 5.19 11.91
CA LEU A 741 11.32 3.79 11.50
C LEU A 741 12.71 3.43 10.99
N ARG A 742 13.34 2.53 11.74
CA ARG A 742 14.73 2.16 11.59
C ARG A 742 14.89 1.25 10.39
N LEU A 743 16.04 1.29 9.72
CA LEU A 743 16.33 0.43 8.57
C LEU A 743 16.06 -1.06 8.92
N SER A 744 15.44 -1.81 7.99
CA SER A 744 15.06 -3.23 8.14
C SER A 744 16.23 -4.22 8.29
N TRP A 745 17.45 -3.73 8.49
CA TRP A 745 18.69 -4.45 8.78
C TRP A 745 19.47 -3.74 9.90
N GLY A 746 18.75 -3.21 10.88
CA GLY A 746 19.32 -2.51 12.03
C GLY A 746 19.88 -3.46 13.09
N ASP A 747 20.24 -2.87 14.23
CA ASP A 747 20.91 -3.58 15.34
C ASP A 747 20.08 -4.75 15.89
N GLY A 748 18.76 -4.75 15.72
CA GLY A 748 17.88 -5.87 16.07
C GLY A 748 18.16 -7.13 15.27
N GLY A 749 18.35 -7.01 13.96
CA GLY A 749 18.73 -8.15 13.11
C GLY A 749 20.09 -8.72 13.51
N GLN A 750 21.05 -7.86 13.84
CA GLN A 750 22.38 -8.27 14.31
C GLN A 750 22.34 -8.91 15.71
N ALA A 751 21.53 -8.38 16.62
CA ALA A 751 21.33 -8.96 17.95
C ALA A 751 20.75 -10.38 17.87
N VAL A 752 19.78 -10.61 16.99
CA VAL A 752 19.22 -11.94 16.71
C VAL A 752 20.29 -12.85 16.12
N LEU A 753 20.90 -12.42 15.01
CA LEU A 753 21.85 -13.21 14.23
C LEU A 753 23.08 -13.64 15.04
N CYS A 754 23.71 -12.69 15.72
CA CYS A 754 24.91 -12.98 16.54
C CYS A 754 24.56 -13.67 17.87
N GLY A 755 23.35 -13.43 18.39
CA GLY A 755 22.83 -14.13 19.57
C GLY A 755 22.56 -15.60 19.29
N ASP A 756 21.96 -15.93 18.15
CA ASP A 756 21.67 -17.32 17.78
C ASP A 756 22.92 -18.10 17.36
N GLY A 757 23.89 -17.42 16.75
CA GLY A 757 25.13 -18.02 16.25
C GLY A 757 26.11 -18.43 17.35
N GLU A 758 27.05 -19.31 17.00
CA GLU A 758 28.23 -19.58 17.82
C GLU A 758 29.12 -18.34 17.95
N ASP A 759 29.85 -18.30 19.06
CA ASP A 759 30.80 -17.22 19.32
C ASP A 759 31.95 -17.28 18.32
N ASN A 760 32.08 -16.21 17.52
CA ASN A 760 33.11 -16.06 16.51
C ASN A 760 33.99 -14.81 16.72
N THR A 761 34.02 -14.24 17.94
CA THR A 761 34.84 -13.06 18.25
C THR A 761 36.35 -13.34 18.22
N ASN A 762 36.75 -14.61 18.26
CA ASN A 762 38.15 -15.04 18.11
C ASN A 762 38.61 -15.11 16.64
N MET A 763 37.72 -14.84 15.68
CA MET A 763 38.04 -14.90 14.25
C MET A 763 39.02 -13.79 13.86
N THR A 764 40.12 -14.14 13.18
CA THR A 764 41.07 -13.16 12.67
C THR A 764 40.65 -12.61 11.31
N LEU A 765 41.26 -11.51 10.88
CA LEU A 765 41.08 -11.00 9.51
C LEU A 765 41.51 -12.05 8.44
N ALA A 766 42.48 -12.91 8.75
CA ALA A 766 42.90 -13.98 7.85
C ALA A 766 41.83 -15.07 7.73
N ASP A 767 41.24 -15.49 8.86
CA ASP A 767 40.13 -16.45 8.88
C ASP A 767 38.92 -15.91 8.13
N TYR A 768 38.60 -14.62 8.34
CA TYR A 768 37.47 -13.99 7.67
C TYR A 768 37.72 -13.82 6.16
N ARG A 769 38.97 -13.57 5.74
CA ARG A 769 39.34 -13.60 4.32
C ARG A 769 39.13 -15.00 3.71
N ALA A 770 39.49 -16.06 4.43
CA ALA A 770 39.26 -17.42 3.97
C ALA A 770 37.76 -17.74 3.85
N TYR A 771 36.94 -17.24 4.78
CA TYR A 771 35.48 -17.31 4.69
C TYR A 771 34.94 -16.59 3.44
N VAL A 772 35.41 -15.36 3.16
CA VAL A 772 34.99 -14.63 1.96
C VAL A 772 35.39 -15.38 0.68
N ALA A 773 36.61 -15.93 0.62
CA ALA A 773 37.06 -16.73 -0.51
C ALA A 773 36.23 -18.02 -0.72
N GLU A 774 35.74 -18.63 0.36
CA GLU A 774 34.81 -19.76 0.30
C GLU A 774 33.47 -19.33 -0.32
N LEU A 775 32.93 -18.16 0.04
CA LEU A 775 31.74 -17.61 -0.60
C LEU A 775 31.97 -17.23 -2.06
N GLU A 776 33.11 -16.62 -2.39
CA GLU A 776 33.50 -16.28 -3.76
C GLU A 776 33.55 -17.52 -4.66
N SER A 777 33.95 -18.67 -4.11
CA SER A 777 33.93 -19.94 -4.84
C SER A 777 32.53 -20.45 -5.19
N GLN A 778 31.50 -19.96 -4.48
CA GLN A 778 30.09 -20.28 -4.75
C GLN A 778 29.45 -19.23 -5.67
N SER A 779 29.70 -17.95 -5.38
CA SER A 779 29.16 -16.83 -6.15
C SER A 779 30.08 -15.62 -6.12
N PRO A 780 30.93 -15.42 -7.14
CA PRO A 780 31.72 -14.19 -7.26
C PRO A 780 30.83 -12.95 -7.39
N THR A 781 29.57 -13.08 -7.83
CA THR A 781 28.65 -11.95 -7.99
C THR A 781 28.15 -11.43 -6.64
N PHE A 782 27.90 -12.30 -5.65
CA PHE A 782 27.22 -11.93 -4.39
C PHE A 782 28.06 -12.13 -3.13
N ALA A 783 29.23 -12.78 -3.22
CA ALA A 783 30.04 -13.12 -2.05
C ALA A 783 30.43 -11.92 -1.19
N GLY A 784 30.94 -10.83 -1.79
CA GLY A 784 31.34 -9.66 -1.01
C GLY A 784 30.18 -8.92 -0.35
N TYR A 785 28.98 -8.98 -0.93
CA TYR A 785 27.76 -8.47 -0.29
C TYR A 785 27.33 -9.39 0.85
N TRP A 786 27.16 -10.68 0.56
CA TRP A 786 26.65 -11.68 1.50
C TRP A 786 27.57 -11.88 2.71
N GLY A 787 28.88 -11.83 2.49
CA GLY A 787 29.86 -12.00 3.55
C GLY A 787 29.67 -11.00 4.70
N GLN A 788 29.21 -9.78 4.40
CA GLN A 788 28.97 -8.72 5.39
C GLN A 788 27.88 -9.08 6.40
N ILE A 789 26.94 -9.98 6.08
CA ILE A 789 25.81 -10.32 6.96
C ILE A 789 26.29 -10.74 8.35
N ARG A 790 27.32 -11.59 8.40
CA ARG A 790 27.90 -12.09 9.66
C ARG A 790 29.11 -11.30 10.15
N SER A 791 29.49 -10.19 9.49
CA SER A 791 30.70 -9.46 9.87
C SER A 791 30.60 -8.90 11.27
N ALA A 792 29.42 -8.43 11.67
CA ALA A 792 29.19 -7.85 13.00
C ALA A 792 29.46 -8.83 14.13
N CYS A 793 29.21 -10.13 13.91
CA CYS A 793 29.35 -11.11 14.96
C CYS A 793 30.81 -11.30 15.39
N THR A 794 31.78 -11.04 14.49
CA THR A 794 33.21 -11.19 14.80
C THR A 794 33.72 -10.18 15.82
N SER A 795 32.89 -9.20 16.20
CA SER A 795 33.15 -8.22 17.25
C SER A 795 32.01 -8.13 18.27
N TRP A 796 31.05 -9.05 18.23
CA TRP A 796 29.85 -9.03 19.07
C TRP A 796 30.07 -9.75 20.39
N LEU A 797 30.45 -8.99 21.42
CA LEU A 797 30.82 -9.55 22.73
C LEU A 797 29.60 -9.84 23.62
N VAL A 798 28.42 -9.34 23.27
CA VAL A 798 27.18 -9.59 24.04
C VAL A 798 26.63 -10.96 23.70
N ARG A 799 26.69 -11.90 24.64
CA ARG A 799 26.16 -13.26 24.48
C ARG A 799 24.70 -13.37 24.94
N PRO A 800 23.90 -14.26 24.34
CA PRO A 800 22.48 -14.39 24.65
C PRO A 800 22.25 -15.03 26.03
N LYS A 801 21.09 -14.73 26.63
CA LYS A 801 20.63 -15.40 27.86
C LYS A 801 19.97 -16.75 27.58
N TRP A 802 19.30 -16.87 26.43
CA TRP A 802 18.66 -18.09 25.99
C TRP A 802 18.99 -18.35 24.53
N ARG A 803 19.53 -19.53 24.21
CA ARG A 803 19.90 -19.93 22.85
C ARG A 803 19.43 -21.35 22.59
N PHE A 804 18.94 -21.61 21.38
CA PHE A 804 18.60 -22.95 20.91
C PHE A 804 19.56 -23.34 19.78
N THR A 805 20.25 -24.47 19.94
CA THR A 805 21.30 -24.93 19.00
C THR A 805 20.92 -26.26 18.32
N GLY A 806 19.64 -26.63 18.37
CA GLY A 806 19.16 -27.93 17.92
C GLY A 806 19.13 -29.00 19.03
N PRO A 807 18.79 -30.26 18.66
CA PRO A 807 18.52 -30.72 17.29
C PRO A 807 17.26 -30.07 16.69
N PHE A 808 17.29 -29.77 15.39
CA PHE A 808 16.13 -29.24 14.66
C PHE A 808 15.25 -30.40 14.19
N THR A 809 14.49 -30.97 15.13
CA THR A 809 13.65 -32.15 14.90
C THR A 809 12.32 -32.07 15.61
N THR A 810 11.34 -32.82 15.12
CA THR A 810 10.04 -32.99 15.79
C THR A 810 9.75 -34.47 16.05
N PRO A 811 8.91 -34.82 17.04
CA PRO A 811 8.26 -36.12 17.02
C PRO A 811 7.31 -36.24 15.81
N PRO A 812 6.87 -37.47 15.45
CA PRO A 812 5.84 -37.65 14.44
C PRO A 812 4.56 -36.88 14.76
N HIS A 813 3.89 -36.37 13.73
CA HIS A 813 2.60 -35.71 13.88
C HIS A 813 1.51 -36.69 14.35
N ASP A 814 0.46 -36.16 14.96
CA ASP A 814 -0.68 -36.94 15.43
C ASP A 814 -1.99 -36.20 15.14
N THR A 815 -2.82 -36.77 14.27
CA THR A 815 -4.10 -36.17 13.88
C THR A 815 -5.13 -36.18 15.01
N ALA A 816 -4.92 -36.96 16.07
CA ALA A 816 -5.71 -36.90 17.30
C ALA A 816 -5.31 -35.73 18.22
N VAL A 817 -4.38 -34.86 17.79
CA VAL A 817 -3.99 -33.61 18.47
C VAL A 817 -3.44 -33.86 19.89
N VAL A 818 -2.54 -34.85 20.00
CA VAL A 818 -1.91 -35.24 21.27
C VAL A 818 -0.89 -34.21 21.74
N GLU A 819 -0.76 -34.06 23.06
CA GLU A 819 0.23 -33.20 23.71
C GLU A 819 1.66 -33.53 23.24
N GLY A 820 2.48 -32.49 23.06
CA GLY A 820 3.89 -32.64 22.68
C GLY A 820 4.14 -33.05 21.21
N ARG A 821 3.12 -33.23 20.38
CA ARG A 821 3.27 -33.58 18.95
C ARG A 821 2.65 -32.54 18.02
N PRO A 822 3.19 -32.31 16.82
CA PRO A 822 2.53 -31.50 15.80
C PRO A 822 1.18 -32.09 15.40
N ALA A 823 0.18 -31.25 15.11
CA ALA A 823 -1.13 -31.71 14.67
C ALA A 823 -1.17 -32.14 13.18
N ALA A 824 -0.15 -31.78 12.40
CA ALA A 824 0.02 -32.14 11.00
C ALA A 824 1.52 -32.24 10.66
N PRO A 825 1.90 -32.93 9.58
CA PRO A 825 3.29 -32.93 9.10
C PRO A 825 3.69 -31.53 8.65
N LEU A 826 4.96 -31.16 8.82
CA LEU A 826 5.47 -29.86 8.36
C LEU A 826 5.53 -29.79 6.83
N LEU A 827 5.25 -28.62 6.26
CA LEU A 827 5.31 -28.37 4.82
C LEU A 827 6.48 -27.45 4.47
N PHE A 828 7.47 -27.98 3.75
CA PHE A 828 8.63 -27.24 3.25
C PHE A 828 8.39 -26.84 1.80
N MET A 829 8.68 -25.59 1.47
CA MET A 829 8.55 -25.04 0.12
C MET A 829 9.84 -24.34 -0.30
N SER A 830 10.15 -24.41 -1.59
CA SER A 830 11.28 -23.70 -2.17
C SER A 830 11.10 -23.53 -3.69
N SER A 831 11.64 -22.44 -4.23
CA SER A 831 11.85 -22.30 -5.67
C SER A 831 12.95 -23.26 -6.13
N ARG A 832 12.92 -23.66 -7.42
CA ARG A 832 13.96 -24.52 -8.02
C ARG A 832 15.35 -23.90 -7.87
N LEU A 833 15.46 -22.61 -8.19
CA LEU A 833 16.67 -21.81 -7.97
C LEU A 833 16.33 -20.64 -7.07
N ASP A 834 16.92 -20.63 -5.89
CA ASP A 834 16.78 -19.55 -4.92
C ASP A 834 18.16 -18.91 -4.69
N PRO A 835 18.32 -17.58 -4.83
CA PRO A 835 19.62 -16.95 -4.76
C PRO A 835 20.28 -17.02 -3.38
N VAL A 836 19.54 -17.31 -2.30
CA VAL A 836 20.05 -17.21 -0.92
C VAL A 836 19.59 -18.33 0.02
N THR A 837 18.57 -19.09 -0.37
CA THR A 837 18.07 -20.27 0.35
C THR A 837 17.90 -21.47 -0.59
N PRO A 838 19.01 -22.07 -1.07
CA PRO A 838 19.01 -23.05 -2.14
C PRO A 838 18.18 -24.28 -1.79
N LEU A 839 17.54 -24.89 -2.80
CA LEU A 839 16.55 -25.97 -2.64
C LEU A 839 17.06 -27.14 -1.78
N ARG A 840 18.36 -27.44 -1.83
CA ARG A 840 18.96 -28.51 -1.02
C ARG A 840 18.72 -28.34 0.48
N ASN A 841 18.60 -27.09 0.96
CA ASN A 841 18.34 -26.80 2.35
C ASN A 841 16.94 -27.24 2.76
N ALA A 842 15.95 -27.18 1.85
CA ALA A 842 14.60 -27.68 2.10
C ALA A 842 14.61 -29.19 2.37
N PHE A 843 15.31 -29.96 1.54
CA PHE A 843 15.48 -31.40 1.75
C PHE A 843 16.24 -31.69 3.04
N LYS A 844 17.37 -31.01 3.27
CA LYS A 844 18.19 -31.21 4.46
C LYS A 844 17.41 -30.95 5.76
N MET A 845 16.63 -29.87 5.83
CA MET A 845 15.87 -29.54 7.04
C MET A 845 14.65 -30.45 7.21
N SER A 846 14.01 -30.88 6.11
CA SER A 846 12.86 -31.80 6.14
C SER A 846 13.22 -33.16 6.77
N GLU A 847 14.46 -33.64 6.62
CA GLU A 847 14.92 -34.90 7.23
C GLU A 847 14.75 -34.95 8.77
N GLY A 848 14.80 -33.80 9.45
CA GLY A 848 14.62 -33.72 10.90
C GLY A 848 13.17 -33.90 11.37
N HIS A 849 12.19 -33.84 10.47
CA HIS A 849 10.78 -33.75 10.80
C HIS A 849 9.98 -34.92 10.20
N PRO A 850 9.67 -35.97 10.99
CA PRO A 850 9.00 -37.17 10.49
C PRO A 850 7.66 -36.88 9.80
N GLY A 851 7.52 -37.36 8.58
CA GLY A 851 6.34 -37.17 7.74
C GLY A 851 6.24 -35.81 7.05
N SER A 852 7.19 -34.90 7.28
CA SER A 852 7.26 -33.64 6.54
C SER A 852 7.52 -33.88 5.05
N VAL A 853 7.16 -32.89 4.22
CA VAL A 853 7.32 -32.99 2.76
C VAL A 853 7.95 -31.73 2.19
N VAL A 854 8.66 -31.88 1.08
CA VAL A 854 9.21 -30.78 0.29
C VAL A 854 8.38 -30.61 -0.98
N VAL A 855 7.83 -29.41 -1.21
CA VAL A 855 7.19 -29.01 -2.46
C VAL A 855 8.10 -28.05 -3.18
N ILE A 856 8.36 -28.33 -4.45
CA ILE A 856 9.23 -27.55 -5.30
C ILE A 856 8.34 -26.73 -6.24
N GLN A 857 8.48 -25.42 -6.23
CA GLN A 857 7.97 -24.62 -7.33
C GLN A 857 9.05 -24.54 -8.40
N GLU A 858 8.74 -24.92 -9.65
CA GLU A 858 9.64 -24.88 -10.81
C GLU A 858 9.85 -23.44 -11.29
N SER A 859 10.15 -22.56 -10.34
CA SER A 859 10.38 -21.14 -10.49
C SER A 859 11.77 -20.76 -10.00
N VAL A 860 12.09 -19.49 -10.19
CA VAL A 860 13.35 -18.92 -9.77
C VAL A 860 13.11 -17.70 -8.89
N GLY A 861 14.03 -17.39 -7.98
CA GLY A 861 13.89 -16.29 -7.04
C GLY A 861 13.73 -16.76 -5.60
N HIS A 862 13.67 -15.80 -4.68
CA HIS A 862 13.74 -16.10 -3.26
C HIS A 862 12.40 -16.60 -2.72
N ALA A 863 12.40 -17.83 -2.20
CA ALA A 863 11.22 -18.61 -1.83
C ALA A 863 10.32 -18.98 -3.03
N ALA A 864 9.46 -19.99 -2.85
CA ALA A 864 8.40 -20.30 -3.83
C ALA A 864 7.40 -19.13 -3.95
N PHE A 865 7.26 -18.33 -2.90
CA PHE A 865 6.49 -17.09 -2.88
C PHE A 865 6.92 -16.02 -3.89
N ALA A 866 8.13 -16.10 -4.48
CA ALA A 866 8.63 -15.14 -5.48
C ALA A 866 7.73 -15.00 -6.72
N THR A 867 6.91 -16.01 -7.02
CA THR A 867 5.92 -15.99 -8.10
C THR A 867 4.69 -16.83 -7.75
N GLY A 868 3.58 -16.57 -8.44
CA GLY A 868 2.33 -17.29 -8.26
C GLY A 868 2.36 -18.69 -8.88
N SER A 869 1.69 -19.64 -8.22
CA SER A 869 1.35 -20.94 -8.81
C SER A 869 -0.01 -21.40 -8.28
N LYS A 870 -0.92 -21.73 -9.18
CA LYS A 870 -2.22 -22.35 -8.83
C LYS A 870 -2.03 -23.70 -8.15
N CYS A 871 -0.98 -24.44 -8.53
CA CYS A 871 -0.64 -25.74 -7.94
C CYS A 871 -0.20 -25.60 -6.48
N THR A 872 0.74 -24.70 -6.17
CA THR A 872 1.19 -24.48 -4.79
C THR A 872 0.07 -23.89 -3.93
N THR A 873 -0.74 -22.99 -4.49
CA THR A 873 -1.92 -22.44 -3.81
C THR A 873 -2.88 -23.54 -3.37
N LYS A 874 -3.19 -24.50 -4.25
CA LYS A 874 -4.07 -25.61 -3.92
C LYS A 874 -3.50 -26.45 -2.77
N ILE A 875 -2.20 -26.76 -2.80
CA ILE A 875 -1.53 -27.50 -1.73
C ILE A 875 -1.60 -26.73 -0.40
N LEU A 876 -1.34 -25.43 -0.42
CA LEU A 876 -1.40 -24.58 0.78
C LEU A 876 -2.79 -24.59 1.41
N GLN A 877 -3.85 -24.51 0.60
CA GLN A 877 -5.24 -24.53 1.05
C GLN A 877 -5.62 -25.91 1.63
N GLU A 878 -5.31 -27.00 0.92
CA GLU A 878 -5.56 -28.37 1.40
C GLU A 878 -4.79 -28.67 2.69
N TYR A 879 -3.57 -28.18 2.80
CA TYR A 879 -2.75 -28.34 4.00
C TYR A 879 -3.31 -27.56 5.19
N LEU A 880 -3.63 -26.27 5.03
CA LEU A 880 -4.19 -25.49 6.14
C LEU A 880 -5.54 -26.04 6.60
N GLU A 881 -6.39 -26.44 5.66
CA GLU A 881 -7.73 -26.95 5.99
C GLU A 881 -7.68 -28.35 6.61
N HIS A 882 -6.96 -29.28 6.00
CA HIS A 882 -7.06 -30.70 6.32
C HIS A 882 -5.78 -31.30 6.92
N GLY A 883 -4.67 -30.56 6.91
CA GLY A 883 -3.36 -31.10 7.29
C GLY A 883 -2.83 -32.12 6.30
N THR A 884 -3.42 -32.18 5.09
CA THR A 884 -3.02 -33.10 4.03
C THR A 884 -1.82 -32.53 3.30
N VAL A 885 -0.82 -33.37 3.09
CA VAL A 885 0.41 -33.03 2.36
C VAL A 885 0.54 -33.92 1.11
N PRO A 886 1.12 -33.41 0.01
CA PRO A 886 1.38 -34.22 -1.18
C PRO A 886 2.56 -35.17 -0.97
N GLU A 887 2.95 -35.92 -2.00
CA GLU A 887 4.19 -36.69 -1.97
C GLU A 887 5.41 -35.75 -1.91
N SER A 888 6.41 -36.06 -1.10
CA SER A 888 7.63 -35.25 -1.00
C SER A 888 8.36 -35.25 -2.34
N GLY A 889 8.83 -34.07 -2.76
CA GLY A 889 9.39 -33.84 -4.10
C GLY A 889 8.38 -33.45 -5.17
N THR A 890 7.09 -33.26 -4.81
CA THR A 890 6.07 -32.76 -5.74
C THR A 890 6.51 -31.43 -6.37
N VAL A 891 6.38 -31.34 -7.69
CA VAL A 891 6.76 -30.16 -8.48
C VAL A 891 5.53 -29.41 -8.97
N CYS A 892 5.47 -28.12 -8.71
CA CYS A 892 4.44 -27.20 -9.20
C CYS A 892 5.04 -26.20 -10.19
N GLN A 893 4.37 -25.97 -11.32
CA GLN A 893 4.80 -24.98 -12.29
C GLN A 893 4.38 -23.56 -11.88
N PRO A 894 5.19 -22.52 -12.16
CA PRO A 894 4.76 -21.13 -12.02
C PRO A 894 3.66 -20.79 -13.04
N ASP A 895 2.81 -19.83 -12.71
CA ASP A 895 1.71 -19.42 -13.60
C ASP A 895 2.17 -18.54 -14.78
N CYS A 896 3.38 -17.99 -14.74
CA CYS A 896 3.96 -17.09 -15.75
C CYS A 896 5.50 -17.20 -15.80
N GLY A 897 6.11 -16.66 -16.87
CA GLY A 897 7.56 -16.56 -17.05
C GLY A 897 8.13 -15.19 -16.65
N PRO A 898 9.45 -15.08 -16.42
CA PRO A 898 10.07 -13.86 -15.91
C PRO A 898 10.14 -12.68 -16.91
N TRP A 899 9.85 -12.95 -18.19
CA TRP A 899 9.83 -11.97 -19.28
C TRP A 899 8.39 -11.64 -19.75
N ASP A 900 7.38 -11.98 -18.97
CA ASP A 900 5.97 -11.68 -19.29
C ASP A 900 5.51 -10.32 -18.74
N GLY A 901 6.33 -9.66 -17.92
CA GLY A 901 6.05 -8.33 -17.37
C GLY A 901 4.75 -8.30 -16.58
N ASP A 902 4.00 -7.19 -16.68
CA ASP A 902 2.74 -6.98 -15.96
C ASP A 902 1.65 -8.00 -16.31
N ALA A 903 1.80 -8.75 -17.42
CA ALA A 903 0.85 -9.82 -17.78
C ALA A 903 0.86 -10.97 -16.74
N CYS A 904 1.98 -11.18 -16.04
CA CYS A 904 2.13 -12.11 -14.93
C CYS A 904 1.21 -11.75 -13.74
N GLU A 905 0.79 -10.49 -13.61
CA GLU A 905 0.00 -9.96 -12.48
C GLU A 905 -1.53 -10.17 -12.61
N SER A 906 -2.04 -10.46 -13.81
CA SER A 906 -3.49 -10.37 -14.10
C SER A 906 -4.30 -11.65 -13.82
N ASP A 907 -3.66 -12.82 -13.85
CA ASP A 907 -4.32 -14.14 -13.76
C ASP A 907 -3.69 -15.12 -12.74
N SER A 908 -2.58 -14.72 -12.11
CA SER A 908 -1.89 -15.53 -11.10
C SER A 908 -2.27 -15.04 -9.70
N LEU A 909 -2.39 -15.96 -8.74
CA LEU A 909 -2.46 -15.61 -7.31
C LEU A 909 -1.07 -15.20 -6.80
N SER A 910 -0.28 -14.51 -7.63
CA SER A 910 1.04 -14.02 -7.27
C SER A 910 0.91 -12.98 -6.16
N VAL A 911 1.66 -13.19 -5.09
CA VAL A 911 1.83 -12.20 -4.07
C VAL A 911 2.97 -11.28 -4.49
N LYS A 912 2.76 -9.95 -4.47
CA LYS A 912 3.80 -8.97 -4.82
C LYS A 912 4.95 -9.05 -3.81
N VAL A 913 6.00 -9.81 -4.08
CA VAL A 913 7.21 -9.77 -3.26
C VAL A 913 7.98 -8.51 -3.63
N ALA A 914 7.72 -7.42 -2.91
CA ALA A 914 8.78 -6.45 -2.70
C ALA A 914 9.90 -7.21 -1.94
N PRO A 915 11.17 -7.12 -2.37
CA PRO A 915 12.27 -7.76 -1.66
C PRO A 915 12.22 -7.37 -0.18
N LEU A 916 12.80 -8.19 0.69
CA LEU A 916 13.03 -7.90 2.12
C LEU A 916 13.98 -6.70 2.35
N ALA A 917 14.13 -5.83 1.35
CA ALA A 917 14.78 -4.54 1.46
C ALA A 917 13.96 -3.65 2.41
N PRO A 918 14.64 -2.75 3.15
CA PRO A 918 13.98 -1.79 4.01
C PRO A 918 12.89 -1.01 3.26
N PRO A 919 11.84 -0.54 3.97
CA PRO A 919 11.04 0.55 3.44
C PRO A 919 11.99 1.73 3.20
N HIS A 920 12.35 1.99 1.94
CA HIS A 920 13.12 3.16 1.53
C HIS A 920 12.24 4.41 1.37
N ASP A 921 11.00 4.39 1.85
CA ASP A 921 10.14 5.57 1.81
C ASP A 921 10.44 6.51 3.00
N ARG A 922 11.65 7.08 3.00
CA ARG A 922 11.99 8.31 3.73
C ARG A 922 11.49 9.53 2.92
N SER A 923 10.26 9.51 2.40
CA SER A 923 9.63 10.73 1.85
C SER A 923 9.11 11.59 2.99
N HIS A 924 9.61 12.83 3.03
CA HIS A 924 9.29 13.83 4.03
C HIS A 924 7.81 14.22 4.05
N HIS A 925 7.31 14.45 5.26
CA HIS A 925 6.83 15.78 5.62
C HIS A 925 7.59 16.31 6.84
N ARG A 926 8.30 17.42 6.64
CA ARG A 926 8.73 18.32 7.70
C ARG A 926 7.85 19.54 7.72
N VAL A 927 7.36 19.87 8.90
CA VAL A 927 7.20 21.24 9.36
C VAL A 927 8.01 21.32 10.67
N TYR A 928 9.07 22.14 10.59
CA TYR A 928 10.12 22.47 11.58
C TYR A 928 11.26 21.47 11.77
#